data_AF-A0A6N6KNW7-F1
#
_entry.id   AF-A0A6N6KNW7-F1
#
_cell.length_a   1.000
_cell.length_b   1.000
_cell.length_c   1.000
_cell.angle_alpha   90.00
_cell.angle_beta   90.00
_cell.angle_gamma   90.00
#
_symmetry.space_group_name_H-M   'P 1'
#
loop_
_entity.id
_entity.type
_entity.pdbx_description
1 polymer ?
#
loop_
_entity_poly.entity_id
_entity_poly.type
_entity_poly.pdbx_seq_one_letter_code
_entity_poly.pdbx_strand_id
1 'polypeptide(L)'
;IAVLDEPMDLSVNNEFRIMVNAPVATQILLKLEGDGEAIEQVQNIANPNIWQEYVFDFSAAAGFTTLSKIIIFFDPGVTESGDTYLFDNIEAHPAGACAGTVPDPLIIDDYECQRNATYGAGWDIITAVDNPDASGINTSAKVGQWVDPVDEPWYAMVVDYHNAMDLTVNNQLKVKLWSPIECQFLFKLEGGVSAPYEFWQTVSETNTWVEYTIDFSSQASANHKKIAIFANGGQAGTEGDTYYLDDLSWGEAPAPDALEDFEDGQSLGWMPFGGDTENNGTFDGVVDNPDPTGVNESPNVGKYTKGASVWSTLTAILPAGLDLSVNPQLNLDVWAPAGSQSVIMKLFSPLEGNKEVSREIPATEQWVTLEFNFDEFSSITDFESVSLIFDGGVDNAGTMYFFDNLTQSESTVDPCEGVVAIPNILDDFECQRNGTYGVGGELISVIDNPDVSPENASLKVGEYPDPFDEWSALGFESGGSWDLSVYNQLHIKIWAPAEVPIMAKLEGGASAASEVWLDGNTTSGVWTEYVFDFSSQAMEDHARVVIFFNPGNVQPEQYNYYIDDIKWARANYSGCIADNETPNTTISNFILFANGHIEAENNQLQIVENPVPGGINTSTMVGKFTKAYDADPWAGAYALLDAPIEFGETKIAKAKVWMDHIGNFALKLENSATGAPNIELPVENTVTEQWEELIFDFSEVLDDAQYQTLTIFFDLLIDATEEDVTSYFDDIVIGDFSCGTVGVFTPVEVESFNVAPNPVSHQLSIDIDQEVSQVLIFNALGQQVSRTVFANTFDQINLDVAHLQSGMYFLSLYDNKGVMIGKAKFVKE
;
A
#
# COMPACT_ATOMS: atom_id res chain seq x y z
N ILE A 1 -48.94 -8.27 -1.84
CA ILE A 1 -48.99 -7.34 -0.69
C ILE A 1 -50.38 -7.37 -0.11
N ALA A 2 -50.51 -7.69 1.18
CA ALA A 2 -51.72 -7.51 1.97
C ALA A 2 -51.49 -6.38 2.98
N VAL A 3 -52.47 -5.50 3.17
CA VAL A 3 -52.44 -4.41 4.16
C VAL A 3 -53.50 -4.71 5.20
N LEU A 4 -53.11 -4.64 6.48
CA LEU A 4 -53.98 -4.89 7.61
C LEU A 4 -54.54 -3.56 8.15
N ASP A 5 -55.75 -3.60 8.70
CA ASP A 5 -56.41 -2.42 9.26
C ASP A 5 -55.74 -1.93 10.57
N GLU A 6 -55.05 -2.84 11.27
CA GLU A 6 -54.31 -2.58 12.50
C GLU A 6 -52.92 -3.25 12.44
N PRO A 7 -51.89 -2.71 13.13
CA PRO A 7 -50.59 -3.37 13.23
C PRO A 7 -50.67 -4.79 13.84
N MET A 8 -49.79 -5.67 13.39
CA MET A 8 -49.61 -7.03 13.91
C MET A 8 -49.02 -6.99 15.32
N ASP A 9 -49.51 -7.88 16.18
CA ASP A 9 -48.93 -8.15 17.50
C ASP A 9 -48.12 -9.46 17.45
N LEU A 10 -46.81 -9.32 17.33
CA LEU A 10 -45.86 -10.44 17.30
C LEU A 10 -45.41 -10.89 18.70
N SER A 11 -46.00 -10.37 19.78
CA SER A 11 -45.64 -10.80 21.14
C SER A 11 -46.13 -12.21 21.48
N VAL A 12 -47.09 -12.73 20.72
CA VAL A 12 -47.64 -14.08 20.87
C VAL A 12 -47.56 -14.86 19.56
N ASN A 13 -48.11 -14.34 18.46
CA ASN A 13 -48.15 -15.04 17.17
C ASN A 13 -47.08 -14.49 16.22
N ASN A 14 -45.89 -15.07 16.31
CA ASN A 14 -44.67 -14.62 15.63
C ASN A 14 -44.12 -15.64 14.64
N GLU A 15 -44.72 -16.83 14.54
CA GLU A 15 -44.38 -17.85 13.55
C GLU A 15 -45.42 -17.85 12.42
N PHE A 16 -45.00 -17.55 11.20
CA PHE A 16 -45.87 -17.51 10.03
C PHE A 16 -45.70 -18.77 9.19
N ARG A 17 -46.80 -19.47 8.94
CA ARG A 17 -46.85 -20.66 8.08
C ARG A 17 -47.56 -20.33 6.79
N ILE A 18 -47.08 -20.88 5.68
CA ILE A 18 -47.71 -20.72 4.38
C ILE A 18 -47.55 -22.00 3.56
N MET A 19 -48.64 -22.45 2.95
CA MET A 19 -48.57 -23.52 1.95
C MET A 19 -48.22 -22.91 0.59
N VAL A 20 -47.22 -23.46 -0.09
CA VAL A 20 -46.78 -23.00 -1.41
C VAL A 20 -46.65 -24.19 -2.35
N ASN A 21 -47.06 -24.00 -3.60
CA ASN A 21 -46.78 -24.89 -4.72
C ASN A 21 -46.20 -24.04 -5.86
N ALA A 22 -44.89 -24.17 -6.05
CA ALA A 22 -44.13 -23.48 -7.08
C ALA A 22 -43.89 -24.38 -8.29
N PRO A 23 -43.97 -23.88 -9.53
CA PRO A 23 -43.79 -24.71 -10.73
C PRO A 23 -42.32 -25.07 -11.00
N VAL A 24 -41.40 -24.35 -10.39
CA VAL A 24 -39.94 -24.47 -10.50
C VAL A 24 -39.32 -24.43 -9.11
N ALA A 25 -38.10 -24.97 -8.98
CA ALA A 25 -37.29 -24.75 -7.79
C ALA A 25 -36.83 -23.28 -7.76
N THR A 26 -37.05 -22.58 -6.66
CA THR A 26 -36.85 -21.11 -6.52
C THR A 26 -36.78 -20.74 -5.04
N GLN A 27 -37.01 -19.47 -4.67
CA GLN A 27 -37.11 -19.00 -3.30
C GLN A 27 -38.45 -18.29 -3.05
N ILE A 28 -38.85 -18.24 -1.79
CA ILE A 28 -39.95 -17.42 -1.28
C ILE A 28 -39.41 -16.48 -0.20
N LEU A 29 -39.75 -15.20 -0.30
CA LEU A 29 -39.46 -14.21 0.73
C LEU A 29 -40.78 -13.77 1.38
N LEU A 30 -40.84 -13.83 2.71
CA LEU A 30 -41.91 -13.24 3.50
C LEU A 30 -41.37 -12.01 4.23
N LYS A 31 -41.99 -10.86 4.00
CA LYS A 31 -41.65 -9.57 4.60
C LYS A 31 -42.84 -8.99 5.36
N LEU A 32 -42.57 -8.53 6.58
CA LEU A 32 -43.48 -7.72 7.38
C LEU A 32 -42.98 -6.28 7.35
N GLU A 33 -43.85 -5.31 7.09
CA GLU A 33 -43.47 -3.90 6.94
C GLU A 33 -44.48 -2.96 7.63
N GLY A 34 -43.97 -1.91 8.26
CA GLY A 34 -44.71 -0.90 9.01
C GLY A 34 -44.13 0.52 8.87
N ASP A 35 -44.55 1.42 9.74
CA ASP A 35 -43.98 2.78 9.83
C ASP A 35 -42.63 2.74 10.55
N GLY A 36 -41.54 2.80 9.79
CA GLY A 36 -40.17 2.77 10.32
C GLY A 36 -39.68 1.39 10.78
N GLU A 37 -40.51 0.35 10.74
CA GLU A 37 -40.16 -1.03 11.12
C GLU A 37 -40.34 -1.97 9.93
N ALA A 38 -39.40 -2.89 9.72
CA ALA A 38 -39.52 -3.97 8.73
C ALA A 38 -38.67 -5.17 9.13
N ILE A 39 -39.12 -6.37 8.78
CA ILE A 39 -38.36 -7.62 8.92
C ILE A 39 -38.71 -8.54 7.76
N GLU A 40 -37.75 -9.33 7.29
CA GLU A 40 -37.94 -10.26 6.19
C GLU A 40 -37.10 -11.52 6.36
N GLN A 41 -37.58 -12.62 5.79
CA GLN A 41 -36.89 -13.90 5.75
C GLN A 41 -37.11 -14.54 4.39
N VAL A 42 -36.10 -15.27 3.93
CA VAL A 42 -36.10 -16.02 2.66
C VAL A 42 -36.02 -17.50 2.96
N GLN A 43 -36.79 -18.31 2.24
CA GLN A 43 -36.68 -19.77 2.25
C GLN A 43 -36.58 -20.30 0.81
N ASN A 44 -35.80 -21.36 0.65
CA ASN A 44 -35.62 -22.04 -0.61
C ASN A 44 -36.77 -23.04 -0.85
N ILE A 45 -37.19 -23.19 -2.09
CA ILE A 45 -38.20 -24.12 -2.57
C ILE A 45 -37.50 -25.12 -3.48
N ALA A 46 -37.11 -26.28 -2.94
CA ALA A 46 -36.36 -27.28 -3.72
C ALA A 46 -37.24 -28.19 -4.58
N ASN A 47 -38.50 -28.42 -4.20
CA ASN A 47 -39.35 -29.42 -4.84
C ASN A 47 -40.49 -28.75 -5.65
N PRO A 48 -40.39 -28.71 -6.99
CA PRO A 48 -41.42 -28.10 -7.82
C PRO A 48 -42.69 -28.97 -7.91
N ASN A 49 -43.81 -28.30 -8.15
CA ASN A 49 -45.15 -28.87 -8.42
C ASN A 49 -45.76 -29.69 -7.26
N ILE A 50 -45.26 -29.52 -6.03
CA ILE A 50 -45.85 -30.11 -4.83
C ILE A 50 -46.24 -29.03 -3.82
N TRP A 51 -47.29 -29.28 -3.05
CA TRP A 51 -47.68 -28.41 -1.95
C TRP A 51 -46.79 -28.69 -0.74
N GLN A 52 -46.11 -27.66 -0.24
CA GLN A 52 -45.25 -27.72 0.95
C GLN A 52 -45.57 -26.57 1.91
N GLU A 53 -45.45 -26.82 3.20
CA GLU A 53 -45.54 -25.80 4.25
C GLU A 53 -44.17 -25.16 4.47
N TYR A 54 -44.12 -23.84 4.50
CA TYR A 54 -42.94 -23.05 4.83
C TYR A 54 -43.21 -22.26 6.11
N VAL A 55 -42.23 -22.20 7.02
CA VAL A 55 -42.39 -21.67 8.38
C VAL A 55 -41.39 -20.55 8.64
N PHE A 56 -41.85 -19.31 8.74
CA PHE A 56 -41.03 -18.13 9.00
C PHE A 56 -41.12 -17.72 10.46
N ASP A 57 -40.00 -17.70 11.19
CA ASP A 57 -39.95 -17.30 12.59
C ASP A 57 -39.54 -15.83 12.74
N PHE A 58 -40.50 -14.96 13.03
CA PHE A 58 -40.26 -13.55 13.33
C PHE A 58 -40.22 -13.25 14.83
N SER A 59 -39.88 -14.23 15.68
CA SER A 59 -39.75 -14.03 17.14
C SER A 59 -38.82 -12.90 17.53
N ALA A 60 -37.76 -12.66 16.75
CA ALA A 60 -36.85 -11.52 16.95
C ALA A 60 -37.54 -10.15 16.82
N ALA A 61 -38.67 -10.07 16.11
CA ALA A 61 -39.48 -8.87 15.95
C ALA A 61 -40.65 -8.77 16.95
N ALA A 62 -40.66 -9.56 18.03
CA ALA A 62 -41.72 -9.52 19.05
C ALA A 62 -41.94 -8.13 19.68
N GLY A 63 -40.93 -7.23 19.60
CA GLY A 63 -41.01 -5.85 20.09
C GLY A 63 -41.53 -4.83 19.08
N PHE A 64 -41.77 -5.21 17.83
CA PHE A 64 -42.23 -4.30 16.78
C PHE A 64 -43.72 -4.00 16.96
N THR A 65 -44.13 -2.76 16.70
CA THR A 65 -45.49 -2.27 17.00
C THR A 65 -46.18 -1.57 15.81
N THR A 66 -45.48 -1.36 14.70
CA THR A 66 -46.01 -0.62 13.54
C THR A 66 -46.19 -1.48 12.28
N LEU A 67 -45.77 -2.75 12.31
CA LEU A 67 -45.88 -3.69 11.19
C LEU A 67 -47.34 -3.91 10.78
N SER A 68 -47.73 -3.47 9.58
CA SER A 68 -49.12 -3.49 9.10
C SER A 68 -49.28 -4.08 7.70
N LYS A 69 -48.19 -4.51 7.06
CA LYS A 69 -48.19 -5.13 5.74
C LYS A 69 -47.55 -6.51 5.80
N ILE A 70 -48.14 -7.44 5.05
CA ILE A 70 -47.53 -8.73 4.72
C ILE A 70 -47.22 -8.73 3.23
N ILE A 71 -45.96 -8.95 2.89
CA ILE A 71 -45.45 -8.92 1.53
C ILE A 71 -44.80 -10.28 1.26
N ILE A 72 -45.24 -10.94 0.18
CA ILE A 72 -44.68 -12.20 -0.26
C ILE A 72 -44.04 -11.94 -1.62
N PHE A 73 -42.79 -12.33 -1.78
CA PHE A 73 -42.12 -12.37 -3.07
C PHE A 73 -41.89 -13.84 -3.43
N PHE A 74 -42.34 -14.22 -4.61
CA PHE A 74 -41.94 -15.46 -5.24
C PHE A 74 -40.81 -15.14 -6.21
N ASP A 75 -39.77 -15.96 -6.23
CA ASP A 75 -38.61 -15.77 -7.10
C ASP A 75 -37.91 -14.40 -6.88
N PRO A 76 -37.59 -14.04 -5.62
CA PRO A 76 -36.96 -12.76 -5.30
C PRO A 76 -35.64 -12.57 -6.06
N GLY A 77 -35.40 -11.38 -6.59
CA GLY A 77 -34.19 -11.05 -7.36
C GLY A 77 -34.26 -11.38 -8.85
N VAL A 78 -35.33 -12.02 -9.33
CA VAL A 78 -35.51 -12.34 -10.76
C VAL A 78 -36.43 -11.31 -11.44
N THR A 79 -35.90 -10.56 -12.40
CA THR A 79 -36.62 -9.45 -13.07
C THR A 79 -37.65 -9.88 -14.12
N GLU A 80 -37.62 -11.14 -14.58
CA GLU A 80 -38.47 -11.65 -15.67
C GLU A 80 -39.10 -13.03 -15.39
N SER A 81 -39.56 -13.29 -14.17
CA SER A 81 -40.27 -14.55 -13.86
C SER A 81 -41.69 -14.55 -14.45
N GLY A 82 -41.94 -15.44 -15.42
CA GLY A 82 -43.26 -15.65 -16.03
C GLY A 82 -44.08 -16.77 -15.39
N ASP A 83 -43.56 -17.35 -14.30
CA ASP A 83 -44.10 -18.53 -13.65
C ASP A 83 -45.35 -18.26 -12.80
N THR A 84 -46.21 -19.26 -12.64
CA THR A 84 -47.43 -19.17 -11.82
C THR A 84 -47.24 -19.89 -10.50
N TYR A 85 -47.14 -19.12 -9.41
CA TYR A 85 -47.04 -19.62 -8.04
C TYR A 85 -48.42 -19.76 -7.41
N LEU A 86 -48.69 -20.90 -6.78
CA LEU A 86 -49.90 -21.12 -5.98
C LEU A 86 -49.52 -21.08 -4.51
N PHE A 87 -50.32 -20.40 -3.69
CA PHE A 87 -50.14 -20.39 -2.23
C PHE A 87 -51.50 -20.37 -1.54
N ASP A 88 -51.55 -20.91 -0.33
CA ASP A 88 -52.76 -20.96 0.51
C ASP A 88 -52.37 -21.02 2.00
N ASN A 89 -53.36 -20.93 2.90
CA ASN A 89 -53.21 -21.13 4.35
C ASN A 89 -52.07 -20.31 4.97
N ILE A 90 -52.02 -19.00 4.69
CA ILE A 90 -51.13 -18.12 5.45
C ILE A 90 -51.70 -17.92 6.86
N GLU A 91 -51.00 -18.42 7.86
CA GLU A 91 -51.44 -18.43 9.26
C GLU A 91 -50.31 -18.00 10.20
N ALA A 92 -50.64 -17.22 11.22
CA ALA A 92 -49.71 -16.86 12.29
C ALA A 92 -50.03 -17.70 13.54
N HIS A 93 -49.02 -18.37 14.08
CA HIS A 93 -49.09 -19.27 15.23
C HIS A 93 -48.18 -18.78 16.36
N PRO A 94 -48.45 -19.20 17.61
CA PRO A 94 -47.47 -19.07 18.67
C PRO A 94 -46.18 -19.80 18.34
N ALA A 95 -45.06 -19.14 18.62
CA ALA A 95 -43.71 -19.69 18.53
C ALA A 95 -43.60 -21.13 19.07
N GLY A 96 -43.06 -22.04 18.25
CA GLY A 96 -42.76 -23.42 18.63
C GLY A 96 -41.57 -23.55 19.59
N ALA A 97 -41.16 -24.79 19.89
CA ALA A 97 -40.04 -25.08 20.80
C ALA A 97 -38.67 -24.55 20.30
N CYS A 98 -38.55 -24.31 18.99
CA CYS A 98 -37.34 -23.78 18.35
C CYS A 98 -37.36 -22.26 18.13
N ALA A 99 -38.40 -21.58 18.61
CA ALA A 99 -38.55 -20.15 18.40
C ALA A 99 -37.38 -19.33 18.99
N GLY A 100 -36.87 -18.39 18.21
CA GLY A 100 -35.73 -17.55 18.56
C GLY A 100 -34.37 -18.24 18.42
N THR A 101 -34.32 -19.46 17.89
CA THR A 101 -33.06 -20.07 17.45
C THR A 101 -32.53 -19.28 16.27
N VAL A 102 -31.34 -18.71 16.42
CA VAL A 102 -30.66 -18.02 15.33
C VAL A 102 -29.98 -19.09 14.46
N PRO A 103 -30.28 -19.16 13.15
CA PRO A 103 -29.63 -20.09 12.24
C PRO A 103 -28.10 -19.94 12.29
N ASP A 104 -27.40 -21.04 12.56
CA ASP A 104 -25.95 -21.13 12.39
C ASP A 104 -25.66 -21.49 10.92
N PRO A 105 -24.99 -20.63 10.13
CA PRO A 105 -24.74 -20.89 8.71
C PRO A 105 -23.84 -22.11 8.46
N LEU A 106 -23.10 -22.59 9.46
CA LEU A 106 -22.26 -23.78 9.35
C LEU A 106 -23.05 -25.07 9.61
N ILE A 107 -24.18 -25.00 10.31
CA ILE A 107 -25.02 -26.19 10.55
C ILE A 107 -25.99 -26.35 9.39
N ILE A 108 -25.93 -27.53 8.76
CA ILE A 108 -26.84 -27.93 7.69
C ILE A 108 -28.13 -28.47 8.32
N ASP A 109 -28.04 -29.48 9.16
CA ASP A 109 -29.18 -29.99 9.94
C ASP A 109 -28.69 -30.75 11.18
N ASP A 110 -29.15 -30.34 12.37
CA ASP A 110 -29.02 -31.08 13.63
C ASP A 110 -30.27 -31.92 13.96
N TYR A 111 -31.32 -31.86 13.14
CA TYR A 111 -32.61 -32.51 13.37
C TYR A 111 -33.38 -32.04 14.63
N GLU A 112 -32.91 -30.99 15.30
CA GLU A 112 -33.63 -30.25 16.33
C GLU A 112 -34.06 -28.87 15.84
N CYS A 113 -33.30 -27.84 16.18
CA CYS A 113 -33.67 -26.44 15.98
C CYS A 113 -32.76 -25.75 14.97
N GLN A 114 -31.58 -26.29 14.66
CA GLN A 114 -30.71 -25.85 13.57
C GLN A 114 -30.97 -26.66 12.30
N ARG A 115 -32.19 -26.52 11.76
CA ARG A 115 -32.62 -27.23 10.54
C ARG A 115 -32.55 -26.33 9.31
N ASN A 116 -31.34 -25.99 8.89
CA ASN A 116 -31.10 -25.01 7.82
C ASN A 116 -31.12 -25.64 6.41
N ALA A 117 -31.14 -26.97 6.32
CA ALA A 117 -31.15 -27.72 5.08
C ALA A 117 -32.41 -27.47 4.25
N THR A 118 -32.22 -27.21 2.96
CA THR A 118 -33.32 -27.26 1.99
C THR A 118 -33.30 -28.62 1.29
N TYR A 119 -34.16 -29.52 1.74
CA TYR A 119 -34.23 -30.87 1.17
C TYR A 119 -34.93 -30.89 -0.20
N GLY A 120 -34.21 -31.35 -1.21
CA GLY A 120 -34.69 -31.64 -2.56
C GLY A 120 -35.13 -33.10 -2.70
N ALA A 121 -34.51 -33.83 -3.63
CA ALA A 121 -34.80 -35.24 -3.83
C ALA A 121 -34.49 -36.07 -2.57
N GLY A 122 -35.34 -37.05 -2.26
CA GLY A 122 -35.21 -37.93 -1.09
C GLY A 122 -35.50 -37.27 0.26
N TRP A 123 -36.22 -36.14 0.29
CA TRP A 123 -36.69 -35.54 1.53
C TRP A 123 -37.71 -36.41 2.29
N ASP A 124 -38.42 -37.30 1.59
CA ASP A 124 -39.50 -38.14 2.11
C ASP A 124 -38.99 -39.39 2.85
N ILE A 125 -37.71 -39.71 2.74
CA ILE A 125 -37.07 -40.86 3.37
C ILE A 125 -36.28 -40.50 4.64
N ILE A 126 -36.08 -39.20 4.92
CA ILE A 126 -35.41 -38.69 6.11
C ILE A 126 -36.43 -38.02 7.03
N THR A 127 -36.49 -38.45 8.30
CA THR A 127 -37.43 -37.87 9.28
C THR A 127 -36.76 -37.66 10.62
N ALA A 128 -37.02 -36.53 11.28
CA ALA A 128 -36.50 -36.28 12.62
C ALA A 128 -37.29 -37.13 13.65
N VAL A 129 -36.60 -38.01 14.37
CA VAL A 129 -37.18 -38.92 15.38
C VAL A 129 -36.41 -38.83 16.70
N ASP A 130 -36.97 -39.38 17.80
CA ASP A 130 -36.22 -39.49 19.06
C ASP A 130 -34.93 -40.28 18.84
N ASN A 131 -33.80 -39.78 19.35
CA ASN A 131 -32.51 -40.47 19.23
C ASN A 131 -32.60 -41.89 19.84
N PRO A 132 -32.46 -42.95 19.02
CA PRO A 132 -32.60 -44.33 19.49
C PRO A 132 -31.44 -44.77 20.40
N ASP A 133 -30.33 -44.04 20.38
CA ASP A 133 -29.11 -44.30 21.13
C ASP A 133 -28.44 -42.99 21.57
N ALA A 134 -29.11 -42.26 22.46
CA ALA A 134 -28.63 -41.00 23.05
C ALA A 134 -27.51 -41.26 24.08
N SER A 135 -26.36 -41.75 23.61
CA SER A 135 -25.19 -42.06 24.42
C SER A 135 -23.88 -41.81 23.66
N GLY A 136 -22.74 -41.81 24.38
CA GLY A 136 -21.43 -41.61 23.77
C GLY A 136 -21.24 -40.19 23.22
N ILE A 137 -20.80 -40.08 21.96
CA ILE A 137 -20.52 -38.80 21.28
C ILE A 137 -21.79 -38.08 20.79
N ASN A 138 -22.93 -38.78 20.78
CA ASN A 138 -24.20 -38.20 20.36
C ASN A 138 -25.24 -38.32 21.49
N THR A 139 -25.54 -37.18 22.12
CA THR A 139 -26.53 -37.08 23.21
C THR A 139 -27.74 -36.23 22.82
N SER A 140 -27.91 -35.97 21.52
CA SER A 140 -29.02 -35.23 20.94
C SER A 140 -30.37 -35.84 21.32
N ALA A 141 -31.39 -34.99 21.36
CA ALA A 141 -32.75 -35.46 21.63
C ALA A 141 -33.38 -36.04 20.37
N LYS A 142 -33.05 -35.49 19.20
CA LYS A 142 -33.56 -35.89 17.90
C LYS A 142 -32.41 -36.23 16.96
N VAL A 143 -32.70 -37.08 15.99
CA VAL A 143 -31.78 -37.47 14.92
C VAL A 143 -32.55 -37.67 13.63
N GLY A 144 -31.86 -37.59 12.50
CA GLY A 144 -32.41 -37.95 11.20
C GLY A 144 -32.48 -39.46 11.02
N GLN A 145 -33.68 -40.03 10.99
CA GLN A 145 -33.93 -41.42 10.59
C GLN A 145 -34.07 -41.52 9.08
N TRP A 146 -33.13 -42.22 8.45
CA TRP A 146 -33.12 -42.54 7.03
C TRP A 146 -33.66 -43.93 6.79
N VAL A 147 -34.79 -44.04 6.10
CA VAL A 147 -35.37 -45.33 5.68
C VAL A 147 -34.90 -45.68 4.28
N ASP A 148 -34.09 -46.72 4.14
CA ASP A 148 -33.50 -47.11 2.86
C ASP A 148 -34.53 -47.77 1.94
N PRO A 149 -34.80 -47.23 0.74
CA PRO A 149 -35.81 -47.80 -0.14
C PRO A 149 -35.42 -49.19 -0.67
N VAL A 150 -36.40 -50.10 -0.67
CA VAL A 150 -36.21 -51.48 -1.15
C VAL A 150 -35.94 -51.49 -2.66
N ASP A 151 -34.99 -52.32 -3.10
CA ASP A 151 -34.60 -52.52 -4.50
C ASP A 151 -33.99 -51.28 -5.22
N GLU A 152 -33.64 -50.21 -4.50
CA GLU A 152 -33.11 -48.96 -5.08
C GLU A 152 -31.68 -48.63 -4.58
N PRO A 153 -30.62 -49.06 -5.28
CA PRO A 153 -29.23 -48.93 -4.81
C PRO A 153 -28.62 -47.52 -4.89
N TRP A 154 -29.34 -46.55 -5.46
CA TRP A 154 -28.83 -45.20 -5.74
C TRP A 154 -29.83 -44.11 -5.33
N TYR A 155 -30.50 -44.31 -4.20
CA TYR A 155 -31.45 -43.34 -3.69
C TYR A 155 -30.76 -42.34 -2.76
N ALA A 156 -30.74 -41.06 -3.17
CA ALA A 156 -30.07 -40.00 -2.43
C ALA A 156 -31.03 -39.11 -1.66
N MET A 157 -30.55 -38.59 -0.53
CA MET A 157 -31.05 -37.35 0.06
C MET A 157 -30.21 -36.20 -0.49
N VAL A 158 -30.87 -35.19 -1.05
CA VAL A 158 -30.22 -34.03 -1.65
C VAL A 158 -30.55 -32.79 -0.84
N VAL A 159 -29.51 -32.06 -0.44
CA VAL A 159 -29.61 -30.71 0.09
C VAL A 159 -29.28 -29.73 -1.03
N ASP A 160 -30.19 -28.79 -1.32
CA ASP A 160 -30.08 -27.83 -2.43
C ASP A 160 -29.86 -26.41 -1.89
N TYR A 161 -28.71 -25.81 -2.22
CA TYR A 161 -28.38 -24.44 -1.80
C TYR A 161 -28.95 -23.39 -2.75
N HIS A 162 -29.42 -23.78 -3.94
CA HIS A 162 -29.83 -22.95 -5.09
C HIS A 162 -28.71 -22.06 -5.68
N ASN A 163 -27.96 -21.37 -4.82
CA ASN A 163 -26.75 -20.64 -5.12
C ASN A 163 -25.51 -21.53 -5.01
N ALA A 164 -24.40 -21.06 -5.56
CA ALA A 164 -23.13 -21.75 -5.42
C ALA A 164 -22.70 -21.74 -3.94
N MET A 165 -22.24 -22.89 -3.45
CA MET A 165 -21.64 -23.01 -2.12
C MET A 165 -20.27 -22.31 -2.12
N ASP A 166 -19.95 -21.61 -1.03
CA ASP A 166 -18.61 -21.11 -0.78
C ASP A 166 -17.84 -22.15 0.04
N LEU A 167 -16.84 -22.77 -0.58
CA LEU A 167 -15.99 -23.80 0.02
C LEU A 167 -14.55 -23.30 0.22
N THR A 168 -14.32 -21.99 0.15
CA THR A 168 -12.97 -21.40 0.27
C THR A 168 -12.44 -21.53 1.70
N VAL A 169 -13.31 -21.32 2.69
CA VAL A 169 -12.96 -21.36 4.12
C VAL A 169 -13.46 -22.64 4.80
N ASN A 170 -14.71 -23.03 4.55
CA ASN A 170 -15.34 -24.19 5.20
C ASN A 170 -15.64 -25.28 4.17
N ASN A 171 -14.76 -26.27 4.09
CA ASN A 171 -14.84 -27.35 3.09
C ASN A 171 -14.78 -28.76 3.69
N GLN A 172 -14.85 -28.86 5.02
CA GLN A 172 -14.93 -30.13 5.72
C GLN A 172 -16.39 -30.43 6.09
N LEU A 173 -17.02 -31.39 5.42
CA LEU A 173 -18.39 -31.80 5.78
C LEU A 173 -18.32 -32.79 6.95
N LYS A 174 -18.86 -32.39 8.10
CA LYS A 174 -18.93 -33.22 9.32
C LYS A 174 -20.31 -33.84 9.46
N VAL A 175 -20.34 -35.09 9.90
CA VAL A 175 -21.58 -35.84 10.15
C VAL A 175 -21.36 -36.93 11.19
N LYS A 176 -22.30 -37.06 12.12
CA LYS A 176 -22.40 -38.25 12.96
C LYS A 176 -23.29 -39.27 12.27
N LEU A 177 -22.77 -40.49 12.09
CA LEU A 177 -23.49 -41.60 11.48
C LEU A 177 -23.66 -42.74 12.48
N TRP A 178 -24.82 -43.38 12.42
CA TRP A 178 -25.11 -44.64 13.11
C TRP A 178 -25.70 -45.63 12.12
N SER A 179 -25.14 -46.83 12.06
CA SER A 179 -25.60 -47.89 11.16
C SER A 179 -25.71 -49.23 11.88
N PRO A 180 -26.76 -50.03 11.65
CA PRO A 180 -26.87 -51.38 12.22
C PRO A 180 -25.97 -52.42 11.51
N ILE A 181 -25.40 -52.07 10.34
CA ILE A 181 -24.56 -52.94 9.51
C ILE A 181 -23.30 -52.20 9.02
N GLU A 182 -22.29 -52.95 8.59
CA GLU A 182 -21.17 -52.36 7.84
C GLU A 182 -21.65 -51.98 6.43
N CYS A 183 -21.43 -50.74 6.01
CA CYS A 183 -21.92 -50.21 4.75
C CYS A 183 -21.05 -49.06 4.20
N GLN A 184 -21.35 -48.62 2.98
CA GLN A 184 -20.71 -47.47 2.33
C GLN A 184 -21.68 -46.29 2.28
N PHE A 185 -21.23 -45.11 2.69
CA PHE A 185 -21.91 -43.85 2.40
C PHE A 185 -21.19 -43.15 1.24
N LEU A 186 -21.94 -42.65 0.27
CA LEU A 186 -21.40 -41.77 -0.76
C LEU A 186 -21.85 -40.34 -0.46
N PHE A 187 -20.88 -39.44 -0.32
CA PHE A 187 -21.10 -38.00 -0.26
C PHE A 187 -20.70 -37.40 -1.60
N LYS A 188 -21.57 -36.59 -2.19
CA LYS A 188 -21.38 -36.07 -3.53
C LYS A 188 -21.69 -34.59 -3.59
N LEU A 189 -20.79 -33.80 -4.15
CA LEU A 189 -21.04 -32.41 -4.52
C LEU A 189 -21.45 -32.35 -5.99
N GLU A 190 -22.54 -31.65 -6.29
CA GLU A 190 -23.02 -31.50 -7.66
C GLU A 190 -23.82 -30.20 -7.91
N GLY A 191 -24.25 -30.00 -9.15
CA GLY A 191 -24.90 -28.77 -9.59
C GLY A 191 -23.92 -27.65 -9.91
N GLY A 192 -24.43 -26.50 -10.37
CA GLY A 192 -23.60 -25.37 -10.80
C GLY A 192 -22.89 -25.63 -12.14
N VAL A 193 -21.70 -25.05 -12.30
CA VAL A 193 -20.87 -25.22 -13.52
C VAL A 193 -19.74 -26.24 -13.37
N SER A 194 -19.45 -26.68 -12.14
CA SER A 194 -18.42 -27.69 -11.88
C SER A 194 -18.90 -29.11 -12.18
N ALA A 195 -17.97 -29.99 -12.55
CA ALA A 195 -18.25 -31.41 -12.69
C ALA A 195 -18.51 -32.03 -11.30
N PRO A 196 -19.41 -33.03 -11.16
CA PRO A 196 -19.68 -33.64 -9.87
C PRO A 196 -18.44 -34.27 -9.23
N TYR A 197 -18.35 -34.17 -7.91
CA TYR A 197 -17.28 -34.76 -7.10
C TYR A 197 -17.84 -35.76 -6.10
N GLU A 198 -17.20 -36.92 -5.94
CA GLU A 198 -17.70 -38.06 -5.16
C GLU A 198 -16.68 -38.50 -4.12
N PHE A 199 -17.12 -38.67 -2.87
CA PHE A 199 -16.33 -39.16 -1.75
C PHE A 199 -17.01 -40.36 -1.07
N TRP A 200 -16.31 -41.48 -0.99
CA TRP A 200 -16.82 -42.72 -0.39
C TRP A 200 -16.33 -42.86 1.04
N GLN A 201 -17.27 -42.95 1.99
CA GLN A 201 -16.99 -43.18 3.41
C GLN A 201 -17.45 -44.58 3.82
N THR A 202 -16.52 -45.36 4.39
CA THR A 202 -16.83 -46.67 4.95
C THR A 202 -17.31 -46.52 6.40
N VAL A 203 -18.46 -47.10 6.73
CA VAL A 203 -18.95 -47.24 8.11
C VAL A 203 -18.74 -48.68 8.55
N SER A 204 -17.76 -48.90 9.43
CA SER A 204 -17.35 -50.23 9.89
C SER A 204 -17.79 -50.55 11.32
N GLU A 205 -18.00 -49.52 12.15
CA GLU A 205 -18.52 -49.68 13.51
C GLU A 205 -20.05 -49.69 13.48
N THR A 206 -20.64 -50.83 13.86
CA THR A 206 -22.09 -51.01 13.83
C THR A 206 -22.71 -50.73 15.20
N ASN A 207 -23.95 -50.27 15.21
CA ASN A 207 -24.76 -50.00 16.40
C ASN A 207 -24.08 -49.02 17.39
N THR A 208 -23.33 -48.06 16.88
CA THR A 208 -22.73 -46.96 17.65
C THR A 208 -22.61 -45.72 16.77
N TRP A 209 -22.61 -44.54 17.39
CA TRP A 209 -22.36 -43.28 16.70
C TRP A 209 -20.87 -43.12 16.41
N VAL A 210 -20.54 -42.72 15.18
CA VAL A 210 -19.20 -42.31 14.76
C VAL A 210 -19.30 -40.98 14.04
N GLU A 211 -18.42 -40.04 14.38
CA GLU A 211 -18.28 -38.77 13.65
C GLU A 211 -17.30 -38.95 12.50
N TYR A 212 -17.71 -38.54 11.30
CA TYR A 212 -16.90 -38.54 10.10
C TYR A 212 -16.71 -37.11 9.61
N THR A 213 -15.51 -36.83 9.10
CA THR A 213 -15.17 -35.58 8.42
C THR A 213 -14.81 -35.91 6.97
N ILE A 214 -15.54 -35.33 6.04
CA ILE A 214 -15.41 -35.57 4.60
C ILE A 214 -14.72 -34.34 4.01
N ASP A 215 -13.53 -34.57 3.45
CA ASP A 215 -12.68 -33.52 2.92
C ASP A 215 -13.04 -33.14 1.48
N PHE A 216 -13.55 -31.92 1.31
CA PHE A 216 -13.81 -31.30 0.00
C PHE A 216 -12.86 -30.16 -0.34
N SER A 217 -11.67 -30.07 0.29
CA SER A 217 -10.70 -28.99 0.05
C SER A 217 -10.29 -28.85 -1.41
N SER A 218 -10.19 -29.97 -2.14
CA SER A 218 -9.92 -29.97 -3.59
C SER A 218 -11.00 -29.27 -4.43
N GLN A 219 -12.15 -28.95 -3.82
CA GLN A 219 -13.30 -28.30 -4.42
C GLN A 219 -13.48 -26.84 -3.95
N ALA A 220 -12.49 -26.26 -3.25
CA ALA A 220 -12.59 -24.90 -2.70
C ALA A 220 -12.93 -23.82 -3.75
N SER A 221 -12.41 -23.94 -4.98
CA SER A 221 -12.71 -23.04 -6.09
C SER A 221 -13.83 -23.54 -7.02
N ALA A 222 -14.51 -24.63 -6.66
CA ALA A 222 -15.53 -25.24 -7.51
C ALA A 222 -16.91 -24.61 -7.29
N ASN A 223 -17.70 -24.52 -8.36
CA ASN A 223 -19.05 -23.99 -8.33
C ASN A 223 -20.08 -25.14 -8.23
N HIS A 224 -20.26 -25.67 -7.02
CA HIS A 224 -21.28 -26.68 -6.70
C HIS A 224 -22.49 -26.03 -6.05
N LYS A 225 -23.67 -26.64 -6.15
CA LYS A 225 -24.93 -26.09 -5.58
C LYS A 225 -25.68 -27.07 -4.69
N LYS A 226 -25.26 -28.33 -4.63
CA LYS A 226 -25.98 -29.41 -3.97
C LYS A 226 -25.02 -30.36 -3.27
N ILE A 227 -25.51 -30.92 -2.16
CA ILE A 227 -24.92 -32.08 -1.50
C ILE A 227 -25.88 -33.24 -1.69
N ALA A 228 -25.42 -34.34 -2.30
CA ALA A 228 -26.17 -35.58 -2.40
C ALA A 228 -25.48 -36.63 -1.52
N ILE A 229 -26.23 -37.19 -0.56
CA ILE A 229 -25.77 -38.25 0.32
C ILE A 229 -26.49 -39.54 -0.10
N PHE A 230 -25.81 -40.66 -0.13
CA PHE A 230 -26.39 -41.98 -0.39
C PHE A 230 -26.00 -42.90 0.75
N ALA A 231 -26.98 -43.32 1.56
CA ALA A 231 -26.78 -44.37 2.54
C ALA A 231 -26.65 -45.73 1.81
N ASN A 232 -25.71 -46.57 2.24
CA ASN A 232 -25.45 -47.89 1.66
C ASN A 232 -25.28 -47.87 0.12
N GLY A 233 -24.63 -46.83 -0.41
CA GLY A 233 -24.55 -46.54 -1.83
C GLY A 233 -24.06 -47.72 -2.67
N GLY A 234 -24.79 -48.03 -3.74
CA GLY A 234 -24.50 -49.14 -4.64
C GLY A 234 -25.03 -50.51 -4.19
N GLN A 235 -25.68 -50.60 -3.03
CA GLN A 235 -26.41 -51.78 -2.57
C GLN A 235 -27.89 -51.44 -2.41
N ALA A 236 -28.78 -52.34 -2.83
CA ALA A 236 -30.20 -52.14 -2.64
C ALA A 236 -30.58 -52.37 -1.17
N GLY A 237 -31.37 -51.45 -0.60
CA GLY A 237 -31.94 -51.60 0.73
C GLY A 237 -32.82 -52.85 0.85
N THR A 238 -32.87 -53.42 2.04
CA THR A 238 -33.85 -54.46 2.42
C THR A 238 -34.95 -53.87 3.29
N GLU A 239 -36.10 -54.55 3.35
CA GLU A 239 -37.26 -54.04 4.10
C GLU A 239 -36.90 -53.85 5.59
N GLY A 240 -36.89 -52.58 6.03
CA GLY A 240 -36.58 -52.19 7.40
C GLY A 240 -35.16 -51.66 7.62
N ASP A 241 -34.31 -51.60 6.60
CA ASP A 241 -32.98 -50.99 6.71
C ASP A 241 -33.10 -49.51 7.03
N THR A 242 -32.51 -49.14 8.16
CA THR A 242 -32.58 -47.80 8.72
C THR A 242 -31.19 -47.36 9.16
N TYR A 243 -30.81 -46.16 8.76
CA TYR A 243 -29.60 -45.49 9.20
C TYR A 243 -29.97 -44.21 9.93
N TYR A 244 -29.10 -43.73 10.81
CA TYR A 244 -29.30 -42.45 11.48
C TYR A 244 -28.13 -41.51 11.23
N LEU A 245 -28.47 -40.25 11.03
CA LEU A 245 -27.54 -39.15 10.80
C LEU A 245 -27.85 -38.04 11.79
N ASP A 246 -26.82 -37.31 12.19
CA ASP A 246 -26.96 -36.18 13.08
C ASP A 246 -25.79 -35.19 12.93
N ASP A 247 -25.98 -33.97 13.46
CA ASP A 247 -24.98 -32.89 13.50
C ASP A 247 -24.31 -32.61 12.13
N LEU A 248 -25.12 -32.54 11.08
CA LEU A 248 -24.63 -32.29 9.72
C LEU A 248 -24.15 -30.84 9.63
N SER A 249 -22.85 -30.62 9.42
CA SER A 249 -22.25 -29.28 9.49
C SER A 249 -21.01 -29.11 8.63
N TRP A 250 -20.67 -27.86 8.31
CA TRP A 250 -19.40 -27.48 7.70
C TRP A 250 -18.38 -27.11 8.77
N GLY A 251 -17.16 -27.61 8.61
CA GLY A 251 -15.98 -27.20 9.37
C GLY A 251 -14.97 -26.50 8.47
N GLU A 252 -14.07 -25.77 9.12
CA GLU A 252 -12.94 -25.09 8.48
C GLU A 252 -12.06 -26.08 7.72
N ALA A 253 -11.48 -25.60 6.63
CA ALA A 253 -10.43 -26.31 5.91
C ALA A 253 -9.31 -26.73 6.87
N PRO A 254 -8.71 -27.92 6.70
CA PRO A 254 -7.48 -28.24 7.39
C PRO A 254 -6.44 -27.17 7.04
N ALA A 255 -5.61 -26.79 8.02
CA ALA A 255 -4.45 -25.97 7.75
C ALA A 255 -3.63 -26.61 6.61
N PRO A 256 -3.06 -25.83 5.69
CA PRO A 256 -2.21 -26.38 4.65
C PRO A 256 -1.11 -27.23 5.29
N ASP A 257 -0.80 -28.38 4.67
CA ASP A 257 0.26 -29.28 5.14
C ASP A 257 1.53 -28.45 5.39
N ALA A 258 2.10 -28.57 6.58
CA ALA A 258 3.34 -27.89 6.90
C ALA A 258 4.45 -28.39 5.96
N LEU A 259 5.31 -27.49 5.53
CA LEU A 259 6.57 -27.86 4.89
C LEU A 259 7.41 -28.69 5.86
N GLU A 260 7.30 -28.42 7.16
CA GLU A 260 7.89 -29.19 8.25
C GLU A 260 7.08 -29.01 9.55
N ASP A 261 6.67 -30.12 10.17
CA ASP A 261 6.00 -30.20 11.49
C ASP A 261 6.64 -31.25 12.42
N PHE A 262 7.66 -31.98 11.96
CA PHE A 262 8.40 -33.01 12.73
C PHE A 262 7.60 -34.20 13.30
N GLU A 263 6.28 -34.27 13.11
CA GLU A 263 5.41 -35.24 13.79
C GLU A 263 5.56 -36.67 13.26
N ASP A 264 5.88 -36.80 11.97
CA ASP A 264 6.25 -38.08 11.34
C ASP A 264 7.78 -38.20 11.14
N GLY A 265 8.53 -37.42 11.92
CA GLY A 265 9.95 -37.20 11.74
C GLY A 265 10.23 -36.05 10.77
N GLN A 266 11.50 -35.91 10.39
CA GLN A 266 11.98 -34.79 9.60
C GLN A 266 11.50 -34.86 8.13
N SER A 267 10.68 -33.89 7.71
CA SER A 267 10.20 -33.75 6.33
C SER A 267 11.20 -33.04 5.42
N LEU A 268 11.91 -32.03 5.93
CA LEU A 268 12.95 -31.30 5.20
C LEU A 268 14.35 -31.62 5.71
N GLY A 269 15.32 -31.74 4.82
CA GLY A 269 16.71 -32.10 5.15
C GLY A 269 17.55 -31.01 5.85
N TRP A 270 17.11 -30.48 6.99
CA TRP A 270 17.83 -29.56 7.88
C TRP A 270 19.27 -29.97 8.17
N MET A 271 20.21 -29.06 7.92
CA MET A 271 21.63 -29.20 8.20
C MET A 271 22.30 -27.83 8.39
N PRO A 272 23.45 -27.76 9.08
CA PRO A 272 24.24 -26.52 9.09
C PRO A 272 24.72 -26.18 7.67
N PHE A 273 24.72 -24.90 7.33
CA PHE A 273 25.11 -24.45 5.99
C PHE A 273 26.51 -24.95 5.61
N GLY A 274 26.62 -25.53 4.41
CA GLY A 274 27.86 -26.15 3.92
C GLY A 274 28.33 -27.38 4.71
N GLY A 275 27.54 -27.89 5.66
CA GLY A 275 27.95 -28.95 6.58
C GLY A 275 28.95 -28.50 7.65
N ASP A 276 29.17 -27.19 7.81
CA ASP A 276 30.14 -26.64 8.76
C ASP A 276 29.54 -26.53 10.16
N THR A 277 29.76 -27.55 10.98
CA THR A 277 29.23 -27.58 12.36
C THR A 277 29.91 -26.60 13.32
N GLU A 278 31.13 -26.15 13.02
CA GLU A 278 31.87 -25.24 13.90
C GLU A 278 31.34 -23.81 13.76
N ASN A 279 31.18 -23.35 12.52
CA ASN A 279 30.70 -21.99 12.26
C ASN A 279 29.17 -21.88 12.20
N ASN A 280 28.49 -22.88 11.62
CA ASN A 280 27.04 -22.84 11.37
C ASN A 280 26.22 -23.72 12.33
N GLY A 281 26.83 -24.26 13.37
CA GLY A 281 26.12 -24.94 14.45
C GLY A 281 25.69 -26.36 14.10
N THR A 282 24.74 -26.90 14.86
CA THR A 282 24.29 -28.29 14.69
C THR A 282 22.78 -28.35 14.76
N PHE A 283 22.16 -28.97 13.75
CA PHE A 283 20.80 -29.47 13.88
C PHE A 283 20.84 -30.74 14.73
N ASP A 284 20.26 -30.67 15.93
CA ASP A 284 20.29 -31.76 16.91
C ASP A 284 19.25 -32.85 16.62
N GLY A 285 18.40 -32.64 15.61
CA GLY A 285 17.34 -33.56 15.17
C GLY A 285 15.97 -33.21 15.74
N VAL A 286 15.03 -34.13 15.51
CA VAL A 286 13.69 -34.12 16.11
C VAL A 286 13.78 -34.56 17.57
N VAL A 287 13.21 -33.76 18.47
CA VAL A 287 13.21 -33.99 19.92
C VAL A 287 11.81 -33.77 20.50
N ASP A 288 11.56 -34.30 21.71
CA ASP A 288 10.33 -34.01 22.45
C ASP A 288 10.19 -32.49 22.66
N ASN A 289 8.99 -31.94 22.43
CA ASN A 289 8.68 -30.54 22.66
C ASN A 289 8.97 -30.16 24.13
N PRO A 290 9.90 -29.22 24.40
CA PRO A 290 10.28 -28.85 25.75
C PRO A 290 9.16 -28.10 26.51
N ASP A 291 8.18 -27.55 25.79
CA ASP A 291 7.10 -26.72 26.32
C ASP A 291 5.85 -26.84 25.43
N PRO A 292 5.08 -27.95 25.50
CA PRO A 292 3.91 -28.18 24.65
C PRO A 292 2.71 -27.36 25.13
N THR A 293 2.81 -26.04 25.03
CA THR A 293 1.79 -25.06 25.42
C THR A 293 1.78 -23.86 24.48
N GLY A 294 0.68 -23.12 24.47
CA GLY A 294 0.57 -21.87 23.69
C GLY A 294 0.24 -22.13 22.23
N VAL A 295 0.97 -21.49 21.31
CA VAL A 295 0.74 -21.65 19.86
C VAL A 295 1.22 -23.00 19.33
N ASN A 296 2.11 -23.69 20.06
CA ASN A 296 2.59 -25.01 19.69
C ASN A 296 2.40 -26.04 20.83
N GLU A 297 1.41 -26.92 20.67
CA GLU A 297 1.13 -28.04 21.57
C GLU A 297 1.61 -29.40 21.00
N SER A 298 2.33 -29.39 19.87
CA SER A 298 2.84 -30.59 19.20
C SER A 298 3.79 -31.37 20.12
N PRO A 299 3.85 -32.71 20.04
CA PRO A 299 4.77 -33.49 20.86
C PRO A 299 6.22 -33.47 20.35
N ASN A 300 6.49 -33.21 19.06
CA ASN A 300 7.85 -33.28 18.48
C ASN A 300 8.25 -31.97 17.81
N VAL A 301 9.50 -31.55 17.97
CA VAL A 301 10.00 -30.29 17.39
C VAL A 301 11.43 -30.40 16.89
N GLY A 302 11.84 -29.50 16.02
CA GLY A 302 13.22 -29.37 15.56
C GLY A 302 14.08 -28.62 16.58
N LYS A 303 15.29 -29.13 16.86
CA LYS A 303 16.26 -28.45 17.74
C LYS A 303 17.51 -28.03 16.98
N TYR A 304 17.95 -26.79 17.20
CA TYR A 304 19.18 -26.25 16.64
C TYR A 304 20.07 -25.63 17.72
N THR A 305 21.36 -25.97 17.70
CA THR A 305 22.40 -25.36 18.54
C THR A 305 23.31 -24.47 17.68
N LYS A 306 23.33 -23.17 17.95
CA LYS A 306 24.06 -22.16 17.17
C LYS A 306 25.59 -22.35 17.20
N GLY A 307 26.26 -22.12 16.07
CA GLY A 307 27.72 -22.20 15.89
C GLY A 307 28.47 -20.91 16.26
N ALA A 308 29.77 -20.88 15.97
CA ALA A 308 30.67 -19.78 16.32
C ALA A 308 30.51 -18.52 15.44
N SER A 309 29.90 -18.64 14.26
CA SER A 309 29.63 -17.47 13.41
C SER A 309 28.47 -16.66 13.98
N VAL A 310 28.60 -15.33 14.00
CA VAL A 310 27.48 -14.43 14.30
C VAL A 310 26.35 -14.54 13.26
N TRP A 311 26.64 -15.12 12.08
CA TRP A 311 25.70 -15.43 11.00
C TRP A 311 25.49 -16.95 10.83
N SER A 312 25.64 -17.73 11.91
CA SER A 312 25.47 -19.19 11.92
C SER A 312 24.14 -19.61 11.29
N THR A 313 24.18 -20.29 10.15
CA THR A 313 23.02 -20.55 9.30
C THR A 313 22.59 -22.01 9.33
N LEU A 314 21.33 -22.27 9.66
CA LEU A 314 20.66 -23.56 9.49
C LEU A 314 19.92 -23.57 8.14
N THR A 315 20.00 -24.65 7.35
CA THR A 315 19.40 -24.68 6.00
C THR A 315 18.73 -26.01 5.69
N ALA A 316 17.69 -25.99 4.86
CA ALA A 316 17.03 -27.17 4.31
C ALA A 316 16.69 -26.99 2.83
N ILE A 317 16.75 -28.09 2.08
CA ILE A 317 16.36 -28.14 0.66
C ILE A 317 14.83 -28.27 0.59
N LEU A 318 14.21 -27.56 -0.35
CA LEU A 318 12.79 -27.64 -0.70
C LEU A 318 12.63 -28.54 -1.94
N PRO A 319 12.46 -29.86 -1.79
CA PRO A 319 12.50 -30.80 -2.92
C PRO A 319 11.34 -30.61 -3.92
N ALA A 320 10.22 -30.05 -3.46
CA ALA A 320 9.08 -29.69 -4.30
C ALA A 320 9.17 -28.27 -4.88
N GLY A 321 10.21 -27.50 -4.52
CA GLY A 321 10.26 -26.05 -4.72
C GLY A 321 9.36 -25.30 -3.74
N LEU A 322 9.22 -24.00 -3.95
CA LEU A 322 8.28 -23.13 -3.23
C LEU A 322 7.56 -22.23 -4.22
N ASP A 323 6.23 -22.21 -4.15
CA ASP A 323 5.39 -21.29 -4.92
C ASP A 323 4.82 -20.23 -3.98
N LEU A 324 5.11 -18.96 -4.26
CA LEU A 324 4.67 -17.82 -3.47
C LEU A 324 3.50 -17.06 -4.12
N SER A 325 3.00 -17.51 -5.28
CA SER A 325 2.01 -16.75 -6.07
C SER A 325 0.62 -16.65 -5.42
N VAL A 326 0.30 -17.57 -4.50
CA VAL A 326 -0.96 -17.59 -3.75
C VAL A 326 -0.73 -17.37 -2.26
N ASN A 327 0.28 -18.04 -1.69
CA ASN A 327 0.61 -17.99 -0.28
C ASN A 327 2.05 -17.49 -0.08
N PRO A 328 2.29 -16.17 -0.22
CA PRO A 328 3.64 -15.59 -0.18
C PRO A 328 4.26 -15.54 1.21
N GLN A 329 3.48 -15.78 2.27
CA GLN A 329 3.97 -15.72 3.65
C GLN A 329 4.35 -17.12 4.15
N LEU A 330 5.48 -17.20 4.84
CA LEU A 330 5.92 -18.37 5.60
C LEU A 330 5.80 -18.11 7.08
N ASN A 331 5.15 -19.01 7.82
CA ASN A 331 5.00 -18.92 9.26
C ASN A 331 5.85 -19.98 9.94
N LEU A 332 6.48 -19.65 11.06
CA LEU A 332 7.31 -20.57 11.82
C LEU A 332 7.06 -20.37 13.31
N ASP A 333 6.72 -21.45 14.01
CA ASP A 333 6.71 -21.45 15.46
C ASP A 333 8.13 -21.56 15.98
N VAL A 334 8.51 -20.68 16.91
CA VAL A 334 9.84 -20.60 17.49
C VAL A 334 9.73 -20.53 19.01
N TRP A 335 10.52 -21.36 19.69
CA TRP A 335 10.84 -21.21 21.10
C TRP A 335 12.32 -20.81 21.22
N ALA A 336 12.57 -19.64 21.80
CA ALA A 336 13.91 -19.08 21.96
C ALA A 336 14.23 -18.77 23.43
N PRO A 337 15.50 -18.93 23.85
CA PRO A 337 15.91 -18.69 25.23
C PRO A 337 15.92 -17.20 25.58
N ALA A 338 15.95 -16.88 26.88
CA ALA A 338 15.98 -15.50 27.37
C ALA A 338 17.11 -14.68 26.75
N GLY A 339 16.76 -13.51 26.20
CA GLY A 339 17.70 -12.57 25.58
C GLY A 339 17.90 -12.74 24.07
N SER A 340 17.24 -13.71 23.44
CA SER A 340 17.12 -13.75 21.98
C SER A 340 16.27 -12.60 21.45
N GLN A 341 16.64 -12.12 20.26
CA GLN A 341 16.18 -10.89 19.65
C GLN A 341 15.44 -11.16 18.34
N SER A 342 15.99 -11.96 17.43
CA SER A 342 15.41 -12.09 16.09
C SER A 342 15.73 -13.40 15.37
N VAL A 343 14.98 -13.66 14.30
CA VAL A 343 15.24 -14.72 13.32
C VAL A 343 15.22 -14.11 11.93
N ILE A 344 16.18 -14.48 11.09
CA ILE A 344 16.15 -14.18 9.65
C ILE A 344 15.78 -15.46 8.92
N MET A 345 14.71 -15.41 8.14
CA MET A 345 14.38 -16.44 7.17
C MET A 345 14.86 -16.03 5.80
N LYS A 346 15.47 -16.97 5.08
CA LYS A 346 16.11 -16.72 3.79
C LYS A 346 15.74 -17.79 2.79
N LEU A 347 15.20 -17.38 1.65
CA LEU A 347 14.89 -18.24 0.51
C LEU A 347 15.95 -18.05 -0.57
N PHE A 348 16.41 -19.15 -1.18
CA PHE A 348 17.39 -19.10 -2.27
C PHE A 348 16.77 -19.53 -3.59
N SER A 349 16.87 -18.65 -4.59
CA SER A 349 16.63 -18.93 -5.99
C SER A 349 17.98 -19.04 -6.73
N PRO A 350 18.19 -20.08 -7.55
CA PRO A 350 19.40 -20.21 -8.36
C PRO A 350 19.49 -19.14 -9.48
N LEU A 351 18.38 -18.52 -9.88
CA LEU A 351 18.34 -17.46 -10.90
C LEU A 351 18.45 -16.04 -10.29
N GLU A 352 17.76 -15.80 -9.17
CA GLU A 352 17.57 -14.46 -8.59
C GLU A 352 18.31 -14.26 -7.25
N GLY A 353 19.04 -15.28 -6.81
CA GLY A 353 19.83 -15.26 -5.57
C GLY A 353 18.97 -15.35 -4.32
N ASN A 354 19.48 -14.77 -3.23
CA ASN A 354 18.84 -14.85 -1.93
C ASN A 354 17.80 -13.75 -1.72
N LYS A 355 16.63 -14.10 -1.17
CA LYS A 355 15.62 -13.20 -0.63
C LYS A 355 15.48 -13.46 0.86
N GLU A 356 15.43 -12.44 1.69
CA GLU A 356 15.44 -12.61 3.15
C GLU A 356 14.49 -11.64 3.85
N VAL A 357 13.90 -12.11 4.94
CA VAL A 357 12.98 -11.37 5.80
C VAL A 357 13.41 -11.60 7.24
N SER A 358 13.48 -10.55 8.04
CA SER A 358 13.85 -10.63 9.46
C SER A 358 12.63 -10.37 10.35
N ARG A 359 12.52 -11.13 11.43
CA ARG A 359 11.49 -10.97 12.46
C ARG A 359 12.09 -10.93 13.84
N GLU A 360 11.62 -9.96 14.62
CA GLU A 360 11.89 -9.90 16.05
C GLU A 360 11.16 -11.04 16.75
N ILE A 361 11.75 -11.53 17.84
CA ILE A 361 11.18 -12.52 18.74
C ILE A 361 10.43 -11.74 19.83
N PRO A 362 9.09 -11.63 19.78
CA PRO A 362 8.34 -10.73 20.65
C PRO A 362 8.34 -11.20 22.12
N ALA A 363 8.57 -12.49 22.35
CA ALA A 363 8.67 -13.08 23.67
C ALA A 363 9.63 -14.28 23.66
N THR A 364 10.39 -14.44 24.74
CA THR A 364 11.33 -15.57 24.93
C THR A 364 10.81 -16.50 26.02
N GLU A 365 11.40 -17.70 26.10
CA GLU A 365 11.03 -18.79 27.02
C GLU A 365 9.56 -19.24 26.90
N GLN A 366 8.97 -19.05 25.72
CA GLN A 366 7.65 -19.55 25.32
C GLN A 366 7.60 -19.66 23.78
N TRP A 367 6.62 -20.39 23.24
CA TRP A 367 6.40 -20.46 21.79
C TRP A 367 5.77 -19.17 21.26
N VAL A 368 6.29 -18.70 20.13
CA VAL A 368 5.74 -17.60 19.35
C VAL A 368 5.72 -17.97 17.87
N THR A 369 4.69 -17.55 17.14
CA THR A 369 4.64 -17.68 15.69
C THR A 369 5.28 -16.45 15.07
N LEU A 370 6.25 -16.65 14.17
CA LEU A 370 6.90 -15.60 13.40
C LEU A 370 6.43 -15.65 11.94
N GLU A 371 6.08 -14.50 11.37
CA GLU A 371 5.36 -14.36 10.09
C GLU A 371 6.25 -13.71 9.03
N PHE A 372 6.91 -14.48 8.17
CA PHE A 372 7.86 -13.98 7.15
C PHE A 372 7.16 -13.75 5.81
N ASN A 373 6.91 -12.50 5.45
CA ASN A 373 6.22 -12.14 4.22
C ASN A 373 7.19 -11.96 3.04
N PHE A 374 7.05 -12.79 1.99
CA PHE A 374 7.84 -12.73 0.76
C PHE A 374 7.03 -12.26 -0.46
N ASP A 375 5.96 -11.49 -0.26
CA ASP A 375 5.04 -11.03 -1.34
C ASP A 375 5.75 -10.27 -2.47
N GLU A 376 6.75 -9.44 -2.14
CA GLU A 376 7.61 -8.75 -3.11
C GLU A 376 8.28 -9.73 -4.10
N PHE A 377 8.44 -10.99 -3.71
CA PHE A 377 9.12 -12.04 -4.46
C PHE A 377 8.16 -13.08 -5.04
N SER A 378 6.85 -12.84 -5.02
CA SER A 378 5.80 -13.75 -5.50
C SER A 378 5.93 -14.13 -6.99
N SER A 379 6.66 -13.33 -7.77
CA SER A 379 6.95 -13.61 -9.19
C SER A 379 8.10 -14.61 -9.42
N ILE A 380 8.88 -14.94 -8.38
CA ILE A 380 10.00 -15.89 -8.45
C ILE A 380 9.45 -17.31 -8.26
N THR A 381 9.79 -18.22 -9.17
CA THR A 381 9.18 -19.56 -9.27
C THR A 381 10.15 -20.72 -9.05
N ASP A 382 11.39 -20.44 -8.68
CA ASP A 382 12.49 -21.42 -8.64
C ASP A 382 13.22 -21.50 -7.28
N PHE A 383 12.56 -21.12 -6.19
CA PHE A 383 13.13 -21.28 -4.85
C PHE A 383 13.41 -22.75 -4.53
N GLU A 384 14.63 -23.06 -4.09
CA GLU A 384 15.08 -24.44 -3.86
C GLU A 384 15.54 -24.73 -2.42
N SER A 385 15.71 -23.69 -1.59
CA SER A 385 16.05 -23.89 -0.17
C SER A 385 15.54 -22.76 0.71
N VAL A 386 15.32 -23.12 1.98
CA VAL A 386 15.01 -22.21 3.08
C VAL A 386 16.13 -22.28 4.10
N SER A 387 16.51 -21.14 4.66
CA SER A 387 17.52 -21.04 5.72
C SER A 387 17.03 -20.16 6.87
N LEU A 388 17.42 -20.53 8.08
CA LEU A 388 17.12 -19.85 9.32
C LEU A 388 18.41 -19.36 9.98
N ILE A 389 18.44 -18.09 10.39
CA ILE A 389 19.55 -17.48 11.12
C ILE A 389 18.98 -16.88 12.40
N PHE A 390 19.16 -17.58 13.51
CA PHE A 390 18.74 -17.11 14.83
C PHE A 390 19.75 -16.12 15.42
N ASP A 391 19.28 -14.98 15.90
CA ASP A 391 20.08 -13.86 16.43
C ASP A 391 21.23 -13.46 15.49
N GLY A 392 20.92 -13.19 14.22
CA GLY A 392 21.92 -12.77 13.22
C GLY A 392 22.71 -11.54 13.67
N GLY A 393 24.04 -11.59 13.57
CA GLY A 393 24.94 -10.53 14.01
C GLY A 393 25.27 -10.55 15.52
N VAL A 394 24.66 -11.44 16.31
CA VAL A 394 24.93 -11.57 17.75
C VAL A 394 25.91 -12.72 18.04
N ASP A 395 26.94 -12.44 18.84
CA ASP A 395 27.90 -13.43 19.33
C ASP A 395 27.35 -14.19 20.55
N ASN A 396 26.61 -15.27 20.28
CA ASN A 396 26.00 -16.14 21.28
C ASN A 396 26.09 -17.63 20.89
N ALA A 397 27.29 -18.07 20.49
CA ALA A 397 27.56 -19.47 20.14
C ALA A 397 27.12 -20.47 21.23
N GLY A 398 26.57 -21.61 20.82
CA GLY A 398 26.04 -22.65 21.69
C GLY A 398 24.62 -22.41 22.23
N THR A 399 23.98 -21.30 21.86
CA THR A 399 22.57 -21.04 22.19
C THR A 399 21.67 -22.04 21.46
N MET A 400 20.65 -22.55 22.15
CA MET A 400 19.71 -23.55 21.63
C MET A 400 18.37 -22.92 21.30
N TYR A 401 17.84 -23.24 20.13
CA TYR A 401 16.52 -22.81 19.65
C TYR A 401 15.71 -24.04 19.28
N PHE A 402 14.39 -23.96 19.45
CA PHE A 402 13.46 -24.95 18.96
C PHE A 402 12.52 -24.29 17.96
N PHE A 403 12.14 -25.02 16.93
CA PHE A 403 11.27 -24.51 15.88
C PHE A 403 10.39 -25.64 15.35
N ASP A 404 9.23 -25.26 14.82
CA ASP A 404 8.20 -26.18 14.37
C ASP A 404 7.20 -25.49 13.43
N ASN A 405 6.29 -26.26 12.83
CA ASN A 405 5.14 -25.79 12.05
C ASN A 405 5.51 -24.77 10.95
N LEU A 406 6.55 -25.06 10.15
CA LEU A 406 6.89 -24.24 8.99
C LEU A 406 5.78 -24.37 7.93
N THR A 407 4.94 -23.36 7.80
CA THR A 407 3.72 -23.39 6.95
C THR A 407 3.69 -22.22 5.96
N GLN A 408 2.92 -22.36 4.88
CA GLN A 408 2.60 -21.25 3.96
C GLN A 408 1.20 -20.69 4.24
N SER A 409 1.02 -19.37 4.15
CA SER A 409 -0.29 -18.71 4.23
C SER A 409 -0.39 -17.52 3.28
N GLU A 410 -1.62 -17.01 3.11
CA GLU A 410 -1.82 -15.65 2.60
C GLU A 410 -1.08 -14.63 3.49
N SER A 411 -0.70 -13.49 2.90
CA SER A 411 -0.04 -12.42 3.63
C SER A 411 -0.97 -11.81 4.66
N THR A 412 -0.55 -11.80 5.92
CA THR A 412 -1.23 -11.11 7.02
C THR A 412 -0.41 -9.92 7.55
N VAL A 413 0.84 -9.82 7.11
CA VAL A 413 1.75 -8.72 7.43
C VAL A 413 1.37 -7.48 6.61
N ASP A 414 1.36 -6.33 7.28
CA ASP A 414 1.22 -5.02 6.64
C ASP A 414 2.39 -4.78 5.67
N PRO A 415 2.17 -4.60 4.36
CA PRO A 415 3.25 -4.35 3.39
C PRO A 415 4.05 -3.07 3.68
N CYS A 416 3.52 -2.17 4.52
CA CYS A 416 4.18 -0.93 4.91
C CYS A 416 4.85 -1.00 6.29
N GLU A 417 4.93 -2.18 6.91
CA GLU A 417 5.65 -2.37 8.17
C GLU A 417 7.11 -1.89 8.07
N GLY A 418 7.53 -0.99 8.96
CA GLY A 418 8.90 -0.47 9.01
C GLY A 418 9.21 0.66 8.04
N VAL A 419 8.26 1.06 7.18
CA VAL A 419 8.45 2.22 6.29
C VAL A 419 8.50 3.51 7.11
N VAL A 420 9.58 4.26 6.97
CA VAL A 420 9.76 5.56 7.64
C VAL A 420 9.11 6.64 6.77
N ALA A 421 8.21 7.42 7.36
CA ALA A 421 7.54 8.54 6.70
C ALA A 421 8.56 9.61 6.24
N ILE A 422 8.47 9.99 4.97
CA ILE A 422 9.25 11.05 4.32
C ILE A 422 8.41 12.34 4.38
N PRO A 423 8.82 13.35 5.18
CA PRO A 423 7.95 14.47 5.54
C PRO A 423 7.43 15.32 4.37
N ASN A 424 8.15 15.35 3.24
CA ASN A 424 7.77 16.14 2.08
C ASN A 424 6.93 15.36 1.05
N ILE A 425 6.71 14.06 1.24
CA ILE A 425 5.73 13.30 0.44
C ILE A 425 4.38 13.40 1.14
N LEU A 426 3.36 13.89 0.46
CA LEU A 426 1.99 13.93 0.96
C LEU A 426 1.32 12.58 0.76
N ASP A 427 1.39 12.03 -0.45
CA ASP A 427 0.81 10.73 -0.75
C ASP A 427 1.43 10.14 -2.03
N ASP A 428 2.04 8.95 -1.93
CA ASP A 428 2.49 8.12 -3.06
C ASP A 428 1.53 6.96 -3.36
N PHE A 429 0.42 6.87 -2.64
CA PHE A 429 -0.56 5.82 -2.73
C PHE A 429 -0.13 4.40 -2.36
N GLU A 430 1.14 4.19 -2.00
CA GLU A 430 1.65 3.01 -1.32
C GLU A 430 1.85 3.28 0.17
N CYS A 431 3.11 3.36 0.62
CA CYS A 431 3.48 3.39 2.02
C CYS A 431 3.84 4.80 2.52
N GLN A 432 3.99 5.80 1.65
CA GLN A 432 4.19 7.20 2.02
C GLN A 432 2.87 7.97 2.00
N ARG A 433 2.00 7.64 2.96
CA ARG A 433 0.65 8.24 3.16
C ARG A 433 0.65 9.34 4.21
N ASN A 434 1.53 10.33 4.08
CA ASN A 434 1.86 11.21 5.21
C ASN A 434 0.97 12.45 5.33
N GLY A 435 0.23 12.79 4.28
CA GLY A 435 -0.67 13.94 4.20
C GLY A 435 -2.01 13.70 4.88
N THR A 436 -2.56 14.72 5.53
CA THR A 436 -3.94 14.67 6.05
C THR A 436 -4.89 15.19 4.99
N TYR A 437 -5.79 14.33 4.48
CA TYR A 437 -6.79 14.78 3.52
C TYR A 437 -7.78 15.80 4.12
N GLY A 438 -8.12 16.79 3.31
CA GLY A 438 -9.11 17.83 3.56
C GLY A 438 -10.32 17.70 2.64
N VAL A 439 -10.69 18.78 1.96
CA VAL A 439 -11.81 18.80 0.99
C VAL A 439 -11.62 17.73 -0.10
N GLY A 440 -12.67 16.99 -0.44
CA GLY A 440 -12.64 15.95 -1.47
C GLY A 440 -11.84 14.70 -1.11
N GLY A 441 -11.28 14.63 0.10
CA GLY A 441 -10.58 13.45 0.61
C GLY A 441 -11.48 12.23 0.73
N GLU A 442 -12.78 12.41 0.92
CA GLU A 442 -13.76 11.32 0.93
C GLU A 442 -14.02 10.70 -0.45
N LEU A 443 -13.56 11.36 -1.52
CA LEU A 443 -13.72 10.89 -2.90
C LEU A 443 -12.54 10.05 -3.37
N ILE A 444 -11.37 10.18 -2.73
CA ILE A 444 -10.17 9.46 -3.15
C ILE A 444 -10.24 7.98 -2.73
N SER A 445 -9.99 7.08 -3.68
CA SER A 445 -9.82 5.65 -3.42
C SER A 445 -8.45 5.17 -3.85
N VAL A 446 -7.91 4.20 -3.13
CA VAL A 446 -6.65 3.54 -3.47
C VAL A 446 -6.98 2.34 -4.35
N ILE A 447 -6.42 2.29 -5.54
CA ILE A 447 -6.66 1.20 -6.50
C ILE A 447 -5.33 0.67 -7.04
N ASP A 448 -5.37 -0.51 -7.67
CA ASP A 448 -4.26 -0.96 -8.52
C ASP A 448 -4.06 0.04 -9.66
N ASN A 449 -2.81 0.36 -9.97
CA ASN A 449 -2.47 1.26 -11.07
C ASN A 449 -3.03 0.68 -12.39
N PRO A 450 -4.02 1.35 -13.01
CA PRO A 450 -4.67 0.83 -14.22
C PRO A 450 -3.79 0.96 -15.47
N ASP A 451 -2.69 1.72 -15.40
CA ASP A 451 -1.78 2.00 -16.50
C ASP A 451 -0.32 2.04 -16.01
N VAL A 452 0.19 0.88 -15.58
CA VAL A 452 1.60 0.72 -15.19
C VAL A 452 2.49 0.94 -16.41
N SER A 453 3.31 2.00 -16.38
CA SER A 453 4.19 2.41 -17.47
C SER A 453 5.56 2.86 -16.96
N PRO A 454 6.58 3.04 -17.82
CA PRO A 454 7.87 3.60 -17.38
C PRO A 454 7.77 4.99 -16.73
N GLU A 455 6.74 5.77 -17.09
CA GLU A 455 6.46 7.10 -16.53
C GLU A 455 5.84 7.01 -15.13
N ASN A 456 5.04 5.96 -14.87
CA ASN A 456 4.58 5.63 -13.53
C ASN A 456 4.55 4.11 -13.29
N ALA A 457 5.57 3.61 -12.60
CA ALA A 457 5.75 2.20 -12.29
C ALA A 457 5.11 1.77 -10.95
N SER A 458 4.46 2.70 -10.24
CA SER A 458 3.76 2.44 -8.98
C SER A 458 2.70 1.35 -9.15
N LEU A 459 2.51 0.54 -8.10
CA LEU A 459 1.56 -0.56 -8.10
C LEU A 459 0.18 -0.07 -7.67
N LYS A 460 0.12 0.96 -6.83
CA LYS A 460 -1.11 1.59 -6.35
C LYS A 460 -1.12 3.06 -6.74
N VAL A 461 -2.33 3.58 -6.96
CA VAL A 461 -2.55 5.00 -7.28
C VAL A 461 -3.85 5.47 -6.62
N GLY A 462 -4.03 6.78 -6.56
CA GLY A 462 -5.28 7.40 -6.14
C GLY A 462 -6.24 7.56 -7.31
N GLU A 463 -7.44 7.01 -7.22
CA GLU A 463 -8.54 7.35 -8.13
C GLU A 463 -9.38 8.47 -7.50
N TYR A 464 -9.47 9.60 -8.21
CA TYR A 464 -10.34 10.73 -7.87
C TYR A 464 -11.48 10.84 -8.90
N PRO A 465 -12.70 10.42 -8.56
CA PRO A 465 -13.88 10.56 -9.40
C PRO A 465 -14.45 11.99 -9.28
N ASP A 466 -14.18 12.83 -10.26
CA ASP A 466 -14.53 14.25 -10.23
C ASP A 466 -16.06 14.47 -10.25
N PRO A 467 -16.65 15.11 -9.22
CA PRO A 467 -18.07 15.41 -9.15
C PRO A 467 -18.54 16.37 -10.25
N PHE A 468 -19.80 16.23 -10.68
CA PHE A 468 -20.42 17.06 -11.73
C PHE A 468 -20.69 18.51 -11.31
N ASP A 469 -19.66 19.28 -10.98
CA ASP A 469 -19.71 20.70 -10.70
C ASP A 469 -18.44 21.42 -11.19
N GLU A 470 -18.32 22.71 -10.90
CA GLU A 470 -17.27 23.58 -11.45
C GLU A 470 -16.01 23.68 -10.56
N TRP A 471 -16.08 23.28 -9.28
CA TRP A 471 -15.07 23.67 -8.28
C TRP A 471 -14.75 22.58 -7.26
N SER A 472 -15.13 21.34 -7.53
CA SER A 472 -14.67 20.20 -6.76
C SER A 472 -13.14 20.09 -6.79
N ALA A 473 -12.59 19.65 -5.67
CA ALA A 473 -11.15 19.70 -5.44
C ALA A 473 -10.71 18.66 -4.42
N LEU A 474 -9.43 18.30 -4.48
CA LEU A 474 -8.74 17.49 -3.50
C LEU A 474 -7.80 18.36 -2.67
N GLY A 475 -7.98 18.39 -1.35
CA GLY A 475 -7.17 19.19 -0.44
C GLY A 475 -6.36 18.36 0.54
N PHE A 476 -5.25 18.93 1.00
CA PHE A 476 -4.42 18.42 2.09
C PHE A 476 -4.20 19.48 3.15
N GLU A 477 -4.30 19.09 4.41
CA GLU A 477 -4.08 19.90 5.60
C GLU A 477 -2.71 19.60 6.19
N SER A 478 -1.96 20.63 6.57
CA SER A 478 -0.67 20.47 7.26
C SER A 478 -0.79 20.25 8.77
N GLY A 479 -1.94 20.59 9.37
CA GLY A 479 -2.09 20.73 10.83
C GLY A 479 -1.36 21.94 11.44
N GLY A 480 -0.75 22.80 10.61
CA GLY A 480 0.05 23.95 10.99
C GLY A 480 0.24 24.91 9.81
N SER A 481 1.48 25.31 9.54
CA SER A 481 1.86 26.01 8.31
C SER A 481 2.96 25.22 7.59
N TRP A 482 2.88 25.16 6.26
CA TRP A 482 3.92 24.56 5.44
C TRP A 482 5.19 25.41 5.45
N ASP A 483 6.35 24.79 5.66
CA ASP A 483 7.64 25.45 5.44
C ASP A 483 8.02 25.35 3.95
N LEU A 484 7.72 26.41 3.21
CA LEU A 484 8.00 26.53 1.78
C LEU A 484 9.31 27.30 1.52
N SER A 485 10.22 27.38 2.48
CA SER A 485 11.50 28.09 2.28
C SER A 485 12.42 27.44 1.24
N VAL A 486 12.28 26.12 1.04
CA VAL A 486 13.06 25.31 0.08
C VAL A 486 12.14 24.42 -0.76
N TYR A 487 11.26 23.65 -0.13
CA TYR A 487 10.32 22.74 -0.81
C TYR A 487 9.04 23.46 -1.22
N ASN A 488 9.16 24.38 -2.17
CA ASN A 488 8.09 25.29 -2.60
C ASN A 488 7.40 24.92 -3.91
N GLN A 489 7.65 23.74 -4.45
CA GLN A 489 6.99 23.25 -5.65
C GLN A 489 6.13 22.03 -5.29
N LEU A 490 4.83 22.10 -5.57
CA LEU A 490 3.97 20.93 -5.44
C LEU A 490 4.08 20.10 -6.73
N HIS A 491 4.61 18.90 -6.61
CA HIS A 491 4.69 17.92 -7.70
C HIS A 491 3.56 16.91 -7.53
N ILE A 492 2.95 16.52 -8.65
CA ILE A 492 1.91 15.49 -8.71
C ILE A 492 1.94 14.82 -10.08
N LYS A 493 1.92 13.49 -10.12
CA LYS A 493 1.66 12.74 -11.35
C LYS A 493 0.16 12.57 -11.54
N ILE A 494 -0.31 12.81 -12.76
CA ILE A 494 -1.72 12.71 -13.09
C ILE A 494 -1.86 11.97 -14.41
N TRP A 495 -2.68 10.93 -14.41
CA TRP A 495 -3.30 10.36 -15.58
C TRP A 495 -4.70 10.96 -15.72
N ALA A 496 -4.93 11.71 -16.80
CA ALA A 496 -6.20 12.39 -17.02
C ALA A 496 -6.99 11.75 -18.18
N PRO A 497 -8.33 11.61 -18.06
CA PRO A 497 -9.15 11.05 -19.14
C PRO A 497 -9.34 12.04 -20.30
N ALA A 498 -9.10 13.33 -20.09
CA ALA A 498 -9.27 14.39 -21.09
C ALA A 498 -8.24 15.52 -20.90
N GLU A 499 -8.07 16.37 -21.91
CA GLU A 499 -7.23 17.58 -21.84
C GLU A 499 -8.03 18.73 -21.19
N VAL A 500 -7.81 18.96 -19.89
CA VAL A 500 -8.51 19.97 -19.09
C VAL A 500 -7.53 20.88 -18.34
N PRO A 501 -7.92 22.10 -17.93
CA PRO A 501 -7.07 22.90 -17.05
C PRO A 501 -6.90 22.21 -15.68
N ILE A 502 -5.83 22.57 -14.98
CA ILE A 502 -5.61 22.18 -13.59
C ILE A 502 -5.02 23.37 -12.81
N MET A 503 -5.40 23.49 -11.54
CA MET A 503 -4.97 24.57 -10.66
C MET A 503 -4.65 24.01 -9.27
N ALA A 504 -3.61 24.53 -8.64
CA ALA A 504 -3.39 24.34 -7.21
C ALA A 504 -3.53 25.67 -6.48
N LYS A 505 -3.98 25.62 -5.23
CA LYS A 505 -4.22 26.78 -4.38
C LYS A 505 -3.64 26.54 -3.00
N LEU A 506 -2.85 27.49 -2.53
CA LEU A 506 -2.44 27.60 -1.13
C LEU A 506 -3.40 28.51 -0.36
N GLU A 507 -3.88 28.05 0.79
CA GLU A 507 -4.75 28.82 1.67
C GLU A 507 -4.61 28.42 3.15
N GLY A 508 -5.35 29.10 4.03
CA GLY A 508 -5.21 28.98 5.48
C GLY A 508 -4.10 29.88 6.03
N GLY A 509 -4.06 30.06 7.34
CA GLY A 509 -3.16 31.04 7.97
C GLY A 509 -3.69 32.48 7.95
N ALA A 510 -2.79 33.44 8.11
CA ALA A 510 -3.05 34.88 8.02
C ALA A 510 -2.74 35.46 6.62
N SER A 511 -1.91 34.78 5.84
CA SER A 511 -1.57 35.12 4.46
C SER A 511 -2.78 35.03 3.52
N ALA A 512 -2.79 35.86 2.48
CA ALA A 512 -3.84 35.80 1.47
C ALA A 512 -3.64 34.58 0.58
N ALA A 513 -4.73 33.88 0.23
CA ALA A 513 -4.65 32.70 -0.62
C ALA A 513 -3.94 32.99 -1.96
N SER A 514 -3.19 32.01 -2.45
CA SER A 514 -2.43 32.09 -3.69
C SER A 514 -2.80 30.94 -4.62
N GLU A 515 -3.03 31.24 -5.89
CA GLU A 515 -3.49 30.30 -6.91
C GLU A 515 -2.45 30.19 -8.02
N VAL A 516 -2.08 28.97 -8.38
CA VAL A 516 -1.17 28.66 -9.48
C VAL A 516 -1.93 27.83 -10.51
N TRP A 517 -2.06 28.40 -11.72
CA TRP A 517 -2.60 27.73 -12.88
C TRP A 517 -1.45 27.19 -13.73
N LEU A 518 -1.56 25.95 -14.21
CA LEU A 518 -0.56 25.44 -15.14
C LEU A 518 -0.75 26.05 -16.53
N ASP A 519 0.38 26.25 -17.22
CA ASP A 519 0.39 26.71 -18.61
C ASP A 519 -0.03 25.56 -19.55
N GLY A 520 -1.33 25.44 -19.78
CA GLY A 520 -1.91 24.44 -20.68
C GLY A 520 -2.89 23.51 -19.98
N ASN A 521 -3.29 22.48 -20.72
CA ASN A 521 -4.20 21.45 -20.22
C ASN A 521 -3.42 20.17 -19.88
N THR A 522 -4.07 19.27 -19.13
CA THR A 522 -3.59 17.91 -18.91
C THR A 522 -3.36 17.18 -20.22
N THR A 523 -2.47 16.18 -20.23
CA THR A 523 -2.30 15.28 -21.37
C THR A 523 -3.20 14.06 -21.15
N SER A 524 -4.07 13.79 -22.13
CA SER A 524 -5.07 12.72 -22.00
C SER A 524 -4.46 11.33 -22.21
N GLY A 525 -4.79 10.39 -21.32
CA GLY A 525 -4.52 8.97 -21.48
C GLY A 525 -3.07 8.53 -21.25
N VAL A 526 -2.25 9.36 -20.60
CA VAL A 526 -0.87 9.04 -20.20
C VAL A 526 -0.55 9.68 -18.85
N TRP A 527 0.33 9.05 -18.07
CA TRP A 527 0.88 9.66 -16.87
C TRP A 527 1.76 10.86 -17.20
N THR A 528 1.51 11.99 -16.55
CA THR A 528 2.32 13.22 -16.69
C THR A 528 2.57 13.82 -15.31
N GLU A 529 3.81 14.20 -15.03
CA GLU A 529 4.15 14.98 -13.83
C GLU A 529 3.82 16.47 -14.07
N TYR A 530 3.14 17.06 -13.10
CA TYR A 530 2.75 18.46 -13.08
C TYR A 530 3.36 19.14 -11.87
N VAL A 531 3.87 20.36 -12.09
CA VAL A 531 4.59 21.14 -11.07
C VAL A 531 3.91 22.48 -10.87
N PHE A 532 3.43 22.74 -9.65
CA PHE A 532 2.90 24.04 -9.24
C PHE A 532 3.97 24.79 -8.43
N ASP A 533 4.46 25.89 -8.99
CA ASP A 533 5.50 26.70 -8.36
C ASP A 533 4.90 27.73 -7.39
N PHE A 534 5.07 27.48 -6.09
CA PHE A 534 4.67 28.37 -4.99
C PHE A 534 5.87 29.10 -4.37
N SER A 535 6.98 29.25 -5.08
CA SER A 535 8.16 29.96 -4.58
C SER A 535 7.89 31.40 -4.12
N SER A 536 6.94 32.10 -4.74
CA SER A 536 6.47 33.41 -4.28
C SER A 536 5.82 33.42 -2.89
N GLN A 537 5.50 32.25 -2.36
CA GLN A 537 4.85 32.03 -1.07
C GLN A 537 5.81 31.48 0.00
N ALA A 538 7.12 31.46 -0.26
CA ALA A 538 8.13 30.84 0.60
C ALA A 538 8.18 31.38 2.06
N MET A 539 7.64 32.58 2.29
CA MET A 539 7.63 33.26 3.60
C MET A 539 6.22 33.41 4.20
N GLU A 540 5.21 32.81 3.56
CA GLU A 540 3.80 32.92 3.93
C GLU A 540 3.35 31.77 4.83
N ASP A 541 2.26 31.93 5.58
CA ASP A 541 1.86 30.99 6.65
C ASP A 541 0.71 30.04 6.27
N HIS A 542 0.68 29.61 5.00
CA HIS A 542 -0.38 28.75 4.45
C HIS A 542 -0.46 27.40 5.16
N ALA A 543 -1.69 26.96 5.43
CA ALA A 543 -1.97 25.73 6.20
C ALA A 543 -2.51 24.58 5.35
N ARG A 544 -2.97 24.88 4.14
CA ARG A 544 -3.67 23.95 3.24
C ARG A 544 -3.22 24.14 1.81
N VAL A 545 -3.12 23.02 1.10
CA VAL A 545 -3.01 22.98 -0.37
C VAL A 545 -4.26 22.32 -0.96
N VAL A 546 -4.81 22.88 -2.03
CA VAL A 546 -6.04 22.42 -2.68
C VAL A 546 -5.81 22.32 -4.19
N ILE A 547 -6.05 21.14 -4.76
CA ILE A 547 -5.85 20.81 -6.17
C ILE A 547 -7.21 20.69 -6.84
N PHE A 548 -7.42 21.46 -7.89
CA PHE A 548 -8.66 21.46 -8.67
C PHE A 548 -8.41 20.84 -10.02
N PHE A 549 -9.19 19.80 -10.35
CA PHE A 549 -9.22 19.20 -11.67
C PHE A 549 -10.31 19.88 -12.49
N ASN A 550 -10.00 20.29 -13.73
CA ASN A 550 -10.94 20.99 -14.61
C ASN A 550 -11.65 22.24 -14.00
N PRO A 551 -10.98 23.10 -13.22
CA PRO A 551 -11.63 24.19 -12.49
C PRO A 551 -12.40 25.15 -13.41
N GLY A 552 -13.57 25.57 -12.94
CA GLY A 552 -14.48 26.50 -13.62
C GLY A 552 -15.30 25.87 -14.75
N ASN A 553 -15.25 24.56 -14.94
CA ASN A 553 -15.96 23.85 -16.01
C ASN A 553 -16.71 22.64 -15.46
N VAL A 554 -17.87 22.34 -16.04
CA VAL A 554 -18.60 21.09 -15.77
C VAL A 554 -18.30 20.11 -16.90
N GLN A 555 -17.76 18.94 -16.54
CA GLN A 555 -17.44 17.82 -17.42
C GLN A 555 -18.72 17.16 -17.99
N PRO A 556 -18.69 16.67 -19.25
CA PRO A 556 -19.86 16.10 -19.91
C PRO A 556 -20.28 14.73 -19.35
N GLU A 557 -19.33 14.03 -18.73
CA GLU A 557 -19.46 12.73 -18.06
C GLU A 557 -18.46 12.70 -16.89
N GLN A 558 -18.60 11.76 -15.95
CA GLN A 558 -17.71 11.70 -14.80
C GLN A 558 -16.29 11.37 -15.28
N TYR A 559 -15.33 12.21 -14.90
CA TYR A 559 -13.91 12.00 -15.18
C TYR A 559 -13.26 11.40 -13.95
N ASN A 560 -12.63 10.24 -14.11
CA ASN A 560 -11.80 9.63 -13.09
C ASN A 560 -10.35 10.00 -13.40
N TYR A 561 -9.76 10.80 -12.53
CA TYR A 561 -8.33 11.10 -12.57
C TYR A 561 -7.60 10.06 -11.74
N TYR A 562 -6.50 9.52 -12.26
CA TYR A 562 -5.57 8.76 -11.44
C TYR A 562 -4.41 9.66 -11.08
N ILE A 563 -4.07 9.71 -9.79
CA ILE A 563 -3.07 10.60 -9.24
C ILE A 563 -2.07 9.81 -8.42
N ASP A 564 -0.83 10.31 -8.42
CA ASP A 564 0.27 9.65 -7.75
C ASP A 564 1.40 10.65 -7.41
N ASP A 565 2.37 10.23 -6.59
CA ASP A 565 3.60 10.96 -6.26
C ASP A 565 3.37 12.42 -5.82
N ILE A 566 2.39 12.66 -4.95
CA ILE A 566 2.05 14.00 -4.46
C ILE A 566 3.09 14.42 -3.42
N LYS A 567 3.93 15.41 -3.73
CA LYS A 567 5.02 15.83 -2.85
C LYS A 567 5.35 17.32 -2.95
N TRP A 568 5.87 17.86 -1.85
CA TRP A 568 6.62 19.11 -1.85
C TRP A 568 8.06 18.84 -2.30
N ALA A 569 8.42 19.37 -3.45
CA ALA A 569 9.76 19.33 -4.00
C ALA A 569 10.37 20.74 -4.01
N ARG A 570 11.68 20.79 -4.18
CA ARG A 570 12.41 22.03 -4.38
C ARG A 570 12.70 22.23 -5.87
N ALA A 571 12.94 23.48 -6.25
CA ALA A 571 13.47 23.77 -7.58
C ALA A 571 14.88 23.17 -7.76
N ASN A 572 15.28 22.97 -9.02
CA ASN A 572 16.63 22.52 -9.38
C ASN A 572 17.71 23.35 -8.68
N TYR A 573 18.82 22.71 -8.30
CA TYR A 573 19.98 23.40 -7.76
C TYR A 573 20.61 24.28 -8.84
N SER A 574 20.41 25.59 -8.74
CA SER A 574 20.94 26.61 -9.67
C SER A 574 21.75 27.71 -8.97
N GLY A 575 21.98 27.56 -7.66
CA GLY A 575 22.71 28.49 -6.80
C GLY A 575 23.36 27.73 -5.65
N CYS A 576 22.78 27.78 -4.46
CA CYS A 576 23.24 26.96 -3.33
C CYS A 576 23.02 25.46 -3.58
N ILE A 577 24.07 24.65 -3.40
CA ILE A 577 24.01 23.19 -3.40
C ILE A 577 24.06 22.65 -1.96
N ALA A 578 25.02 23.09 -1.15
CA ALA A 578 25.11 22.73 0.27
C ALA A 578 25.91 23.75 1.08
N ASP A 579 25.42 24.12 2.27
CA ASP A 579 26.17 24.87 3.31
C ASP A 579 26.27 24.11 4.64
N ASN A 580 25.64 22.94 4.75
CA ASN A 580 25.67 22.10 5.94
C ASN A 580 25.08 22.72 7.23
N GLU A 581 24.41 23.88 7.16
CA GLU A 581 23.93 24.62 8.34
C GLU A 581 22.53 24.21 8.79
N THR A 582 21.66 23.82 7.85
CA THR A 582 20.28 23.40 8.14
C THR A 582 19.93 22.11 7.42
N PRO A 583 18.94 21.33 7.89
CA PRO A 583 18.51 20.11 7.17
C PRO A 583 18.21 20.34 5.69
N ASN A 584 17.61 21.48 5.33
CA ASN A 584 17.23 21.80 3.95
C ASN A 584 18.40 22.24 3.06
N THR A 585 19.56 22.54 3.64
CA THR A 585 20.78 22.98 2.95
C THR A 585 21.96 22.03 3.19
N THR A 586 21.68 20.85 3.74
CA THR A 586 22.64 19.80 4.06
C THR A 586 22.33 18.55 3.24
N ILE A 587 23.31 18.09 2.46
CA ILE A 587 23.24 16.79 1.80
C ILE A 587 23.68 15.73 2.81
N SER A 588 22.72 15.08 3.45
CA SER A 588 22.96 14.14 4.56
C SER A 588 23.13 12.68 4.15
N ASN A 589 22.88 12.35 2.88
CA ASN A 589 22.84 10.99 2.35
C ASN A 589 24.08 10.62 1.51
N PHE A 590 25.24 11.18 1.83
CA PHE A 590 26.49 10.81 1.18
C PHE A 590 26.91 9.37 1.53
N ILE A 591 27.15 8.56 0.51
CA ILE A 591 27.62 7.16 0.62
C ILE A 591 29.10 7.12 0.22
N LEU A 592 29.94 6.56 1.11
CA LEU A 592 31.35 6.35 0.84
C LEU A 592 31.55 5.20 -0.15
N PHE A 593 32.60 5.28 -0.97
CA PHE A 593 33.02 4.18 -1.82
C PHE A 593 34.53 4.12 -1.96
N ALA A 594 35.03 2.90 -2.11
CA ALA A 594 36.45 2.56 -2.21
C ALA A 594 37.31 3.12 -1.06
N ASN A 595 36.71 3.38 0.11
CA ASN A 595 37.36 4.06 1.24
C ASN A 595 37.82 3.08 2.33
N GLY A 596 38.24 1.88 1.92
CA GLY A 596 38.91 0.91 2.79
C GLY A 596 38.10 0.50 4.03
N HIS A 597 38.79 0.40 5.17
CA HIS A 597 38.18 -0.06 6.42
C HIS A 597 37.06 0.85 6.95
N ILE A 598 37.11 2.17 6.68
CA ILE A 598 36.08 3.12 7.14
C ILE A 598 34.73 2.80 6.48
N GLU A 599 34.72 2.48 5.18
CA GLU A 599 33.53 2.05 4.47
C GLU A 599 33.03 0.68 4.97
N ALA A 600 33.94 -0.28 5.19
CA ALA A 600 33.59 -1.62 5.65
C ALA A 600 32.95 -1.65 7.05
N GLU A 601 33.23 -0.64 7.87
CA GLU A 601 32.60 -0.41 9.18
C GLU A 601 31.26 0.34 9.08
N ASN A 602 30.75 0.58 7.88
CA ASN A 602 29.52 1.31 7.58
C ASN A 602 29.51 2.75 8.12
N ASN A 603 30.68 3.38 8.22
CA ASN A 603 30.77 4.80 8.55
C ASN A 603 30.36 5.63 7.32
N GLN A 604 29.62 6.71 7.55
CA GLN A 604 29.22 7.67 6.52
C GLN A 604 30.01 8.97 6.64
N LEU A 605 29.97 9.79 5.59
CA LEU A 605 30.42 11.18 5.65
C LEU A 605 29.68 11.91 6.77
N GLN A 606 30.39 12.69 7.57
CA GLN A 606 29.82 13.31 8.77
C GLN A 606 29.62 14.80 8.59
N ILE A 607 28.51 15.33 9.11
CA ILE A 607 28.32 16.77 9.31
C ILE A 607 28.66 17.07 10.77
N VAL A 608 29.66 17.92 11.01
CA VAL A 608 30.23 18.16 12.34
C VAL A 608 30.33 19.66 12.63
N GLU A 609 30.43 20.04 13.91
CA GLU A 609 30.74 21.42 14.28
C GLU A 609 32.06 21.85 13.60
N ASN A 610 32.06 23.04 13.00
CA ASN A 610 33.22 23.59 12.32
C ASN A 610 34.41 23.65 13.30
N PRO A 611 35.49 22.88 13.09
CA PRO A 611 36.61 22.83 14.02
C PRO A 611 37.49 24.08 13.92
N VAL A 612 37.38 24.84 12.83
CA VAL A 612 38.22 26.01 12.54
C VAL A 612 37.37 27.19 12.04
N PRO A 613 36.42 27.72 12.84
CA PRO A 613 35.57 28.82 12.40
C PRO A 613 36.37 30.12 12.34
N GLY A 614 36.44 30.75 11.16
CA GLY A 614 37.14 32.01 10.94
C GLY A 614 37.62 32.21 9.50
N GLY A 615 38.15 33.40 9.21
CA GLY A 615 38.62 33.72 7.86
C GLY A 615 37.45 33.79 6.87
N ILE A 616 37.53 33.03 5.77
CA ILE A 616 36.49 32.98 4.74
C ILE A 616 35.33 32.02 5.07
N ASN A 617 35.51 31.12 6.04
CA ASN A 617 34.45 30.22 6.49
C ASN A 617 34.14 30.46 7.98
N THR A 618 33.01 31.10 8.25
CA THR A 618 32.51 31.38 9.61
C THR A 618 31.29 30.55 9.97
N SER A 619 31.01 29.48 9.22
CA SER A 619 29.90 28.55 9.43
C SER A 619 29.99 27.83 10.78
N THR A 620 28.86 27.29 11.23
CA THR A 620 28.80 26.53 12.49
C THR A 620 29.03 25.05 12.26
N MET A 621 28.65 24.53 11.10
CA MET A 621 28.71 23.14 10.71
C MET A 621 29.47 22.99 9.38
N VAL A 622 30.14 21.87 9.19
CA VAL A 622 30.89 21.56 7.96
C VAL A 622 30.79 20.08 7.64
N GLY A 623 30.93 19.74 6.36
CA GLY A 623 31.12 18.36 5.95
C GLY A 623 32.54 17.88 6.27
N LYS A 624 32.66 16.70 6.86
CA LYS A 624 33.91 16.03 7.22
C LYS A 624 34.06 14.75 6.43
N PHE A 625 35.15 14.67 5.66
CA PHE A 625 35.58 13.46 4.96
C PHE A 625 36.84 12.92 5.61
N THR A 626 36.93 11.59 5.79
CA THR A 626 38.15 10.93 6.29
C THR A 626 38.57 9.88 5.27
N LYS A 627 39.69 10.12 4.59
CA LYS A 627 40.29 9.16 3.66
C LYS A 627 41.04 8.10 4.46
N ALA A 628 40.65 6.85 4.31
CA ALA A 628 41.27 5.75 5.05
C ALA A 628 42.72 5.50 4.56
N TYR A 629 43.60 5.05 5.45
CA TYR A 629 44.99 4.69 5.10
C TYR A 629 45.07 3.53 4.08
N ASP A 630 44.01 2.74 3.94
CA ASP A 630 43.85 1.64 2.99
C ASP A 630 42.83 1.94 1.87
N ALA A 631 42.44 3.20 1.70
CA ALA A 631 41.56 3.64 0.62
C ALA A 631 42.23 3.55 -0.77
N ASP A 632 41.42 3.30 -1.80
CA ASP A 632 41.88 3.39 -3.18
C ASP A 632 42.11 4.87 -3.60
N PRO A 633 42.92 5.13 -4.63
CA PRO A 633 43.20 6.50 -5.09
C PRO A 633 41.98 7.27 -5.62
N TRP A 634 40.87 6.57 -5.90
CA TRP A 634 39.60 7.14 -6.35
C TRP A 634 38.51 7.10 -5.27
N ALA A 635 38.87 6.86 -4.00
CA ALA A 635 37.92 6.89 -2.91
C ALA A 635 37.20 8.25 -2.81
N GLY A 636 35.90 8.22 -2.54
CA GLY A 636 35.09 9.43 -2.48
C GLY A 636 33.74 9.18 -1.81
N ALA A 637 32.84 10.15 -1.97
CA ALA A 637 31.47 10.05 -1.50
C ALA A 637 30.51 10.54 -2.58
N TYR A 638 29.40 9.85 -2.79
CA TYR A 638 28.34 10.29 -3.71
C TYR A 638 27.00 10.45 -2.97
N ALA A 639 26.17 11.37 -3.45
CA ALA A 639 24.81 11.56 -2.97
C ALA A 639 23.84 11.66 -4.14
N LEU A 640 22.70 10.98 -4.02
CA LEU A 640 21.54 11.22 -4.86
C LEU A 640 20.82 12.46 -4.33
N LEU A 641 20.61 13.44 -5.20
CA LEU A 641 20.00 14.71 -4.83
C LEU A 641 18.47 14.64 -4.95
N ASP A 642 17.79 15.41 -4.11
CA ASP A 642 16.32 15.56 -4.10
C ASP A 642 15.76 16.42 -5.25
N ALA A 643 16.65 17.12 -5.97
CA ALA A 643 16.41 17.74 -7.27
C ALA A 643 17.74 17.77 -8.05
N PRO A 644 17.72 17.84 -9.39
CA PRO A 644 18.97 17.87 -10.15
C PRO A 644 19.70 19.22 -10.00
N ILE A 645 21.02 19.19 -10.20
CA ILE A 645 21.84 20.38 -10.45
C ILE A 645 21.68 20.79 -11.90
N GLU A 646 21.28 22.05 -12.10
CA GLU A 646 21.07 22.65 -13.41
C GLU A 646 21.86 23.97 -13.49
N PHE A 647 22.85 23.98 -14.37
CA PHE A 647 23.66 25.17 -14.61
C PHE A 647 22.94 26.05 -15.64
N GLY A 648 22.38 27.17 -15.22
CA GLY A 648 21.91 28.21 -16.14
C GLY A 648 23.06 28.93 -16.86
N GLU A 649 22.94 30.25 -17.06
CA GLU A 649 24.02 31.05 -17.66
C GLU A 649 25.32 31.04 -16.82
N THR A 650 25.21 30.79 -15.51
CA THR A 650 26.37 30.73 -14.60
C THR A 650 26.96 29.33 -14.59
N LYS A 651 28.15 29.18 -15.18
CA LYS A 651 28.86 27.91 -15.33
C LYS A 651 30.04 27.70 -14.38
N ILE A 652 30.08 28.46 -13.29
CA ILE A 652 31.13 28.38 -12.28
C ILE A 652 30.52 27.81 -11.02
N ALA A 653 31.14 26.79 -10.44
CA ALA A 653 30.85 26.37 -9.07
C ALA A 653 32.02 26.71 -8.16
N LYS A 654 31.74 26.80 -6.86
CA LYS A 654 32.71 27.07 -5.81
C LYS A 654 32.46 26.14 -4.64
N ALA A 655 33.53 25.83 -3.91
CA ALA A 655 33.45 25.12 -2.64
C ALA A 655 34.55 25.64 -1.72
N LYS A 656 34.25 25.78 -0.43
CA LYS A 656 35.27 26.04 0.58
C LYS A 656 35.81 24.71 1.08
N VAL A 657 37.12 24.59 1.14
CA VAL A 657 37.80 23.38 1.63
C VAL A 657 38.84 23.71 2.67
N TRP A 658 39.05 22.78 3.59
CA TRP A 658 40.15 22.80 4.54
C TRP A 658 40.84 21.45 4.49
N MET A 659 42.14 21.46 4.23
CA MET A 659 43.01 20.27 4.15
C MET A 659 44.31 20.54 4.91
N ASP A 660 44.89 19.52 5.55
CA ASP A 660 46.18 19.62 6.25
C ASP A 660 47.39 19.44 5.31
N HIS A 661 47.16 19.14 4.04
CA HIS A 661 48.16 18.89 3.02
C HIS A 661 47.76 19.47 1.65
N ILE A 662 48.68 19.43 0.67
CA ILE A 662 48.41 19.81 -0.73
C ILE A 662 48.02 18.56 -1.51
N GLY A 663 46.86 18.62 -2.15
CA GLY A 663 46.25 17.57 -2.93
C GLY A 663 45.23 18.17 -3.89
N ASN A 664 44.04 17.59 -3.97
CA ASN A 664 42.93 18.17 -4.74
C ASN A 664 41.57 17.87 -4.11
N PHE A 665 40.60 18.75 -4.38
CA PHE A 665 39.19 18.48 -4.15
C PHE A 665 38.50 18.43 -5.52
N ALA A 666 37.77 17.35 -5.79
CA ALA A 666 37.07 17.18 -7.06
C ALA A 666 35.56 17.16 -6.85
N LEU A 667 34.87 17.90 -7.72
CA LEU A 667 33.43 17.78 -7.88
C LEU A 667 33.14 17.01 -9.16
N LYS A 668 32.20 16.07 -9.07
CA LYS A 668 31.75 15.29 -10.20
C LYS A 668 30.22 15.26 -10.24
N LEU A 669 29.68 15.48 -11.43
CA LEU A 669 28.25 15.51 -11.71
C LEU A 669 27.90 14.33 -12.60
N GLU A 670 26.93 13.53 -12.18
CA GLU A 670 26.58 12.26 -12.81
C GLU A 670 25.08 12.05 -12.87
N ASN A 671 24.69 10.99 -13.57
CA ASN A 671 23.31 10.53 -13.68
C ASN A 671 22.37 11.63 -14.19
N SER A 672 22.67 12.13 -15.39
CA SER A 672 21.89 13.23 -15.94
C SER A 672 20.52 12.79 -16.43
N ALA A 673 19.47 13.49 -15.99
CA ALA A 673 18.08 13.30 -16.42
C ALA A 673 17.91 13.59 -17.93
N THR A 674 18.77 14.43 -18.50
CA THR A 674 18.74 14.81 -19.93
C THR A 674 19.72 14.00 -20.78
N GLY A 675 20.40 13.01 -20.18
CA GLY A 675 21.42 12.21 -20.86
C GLY A 675 22.73 12.95 -21.11
N ALA A 676 22.98 14.08 -20.42
CA ALA A 676 24.25 14.77 -20.49
C ALA A 676 25.39 13.89 -19.94
N PRO A 677 26.60 13.96 -20.53
CA PRO A 677 27.73 13.16 -20.07
C PRO A 677 28.16 13.59 -18.66
N ASN A 678 28.65 12.61 -17.88
CA ASN A 678 29.25 12.87 -16.57
C ASN A 678 30.47 13.79 -16.74
N ILE A 679 30.68 14.68 -15.77
CA ILE A 679 31.81 15.61 -15.75
C ILE A 679 32.48 15.56 -14.38
N GLU A 680 33.81 15.53 -14.37
CA GLU A 680 34.65 15.41 -13.18
C GLU A 680 35.74 16.48 -13.24
N LEU A 681 35.81 17.35 -12.23
CA LEU A 681 36.73 18.47 -12.20
C LEU A 681 37.55 18.46 -10.90
N PRO A 682 38.76 17.87 -10.89
CA PRO A 682 39.69 18.03 -9.77
C PRO A 682 40.32 19.42 -9.78
N VAL A 683 40.29 20.10 -8.64
CA VAL A 683 40.95 21.41 -8.44
C VAL A 683 41.96 21.28 -7.29
N GLU A 684 43.21 21.62 -7.57
CA GLU A 684 44.29 21.60 -6.56
C GLU A 684 44.07 22.69 -5.51
N ASN A 685 44.20 22.35 -4.23
CA ASN A 685 44.31 23.35 -3.17
C ASN A 685 45.74 23.91 -3.12
N THR A 686 45.88 25.18 -2.76
CA THR A 686 47.17 25.89 -2.74
C THR A 686 47.68 26.19 -1.33
N VAL A 687 46.85 25.95 -0.32
CA VAL A 687 47.16 26.19 1.09
C VAL A 687 46.82 24.99 1.97
N THR A 688 47.50 24.89 3.12
CA THR A 688 47.28 23.87 4.15
C THR A 688 46.85 24.50 5.47
N GLU A 689 46.12 23.74 6.29
CA GLU A 689 45.65 24.10 7.63
C GLU A 689 44.84 25.42 7.71
N GLN A 690 44.26 25.86 6.58
CA GLN A 690 43.39 27.03 6.50
C GLN A 690 42.33 26.84 5.42
N TRP A 691 41.19 27.54 5.56
CA TRP A 691 40.12 27.51 4.57
C TRP A 691 40.54 28.18 3.26
N GLU A 692 40.25 27.53 2.14
CA GLU A 692 40.43 28.02 0.77
C GLU A 692 39.12 27.88 -0.02
N GLU A 693 38.82 28.83 -0.89
CA GLU A 693 37.71 28.73 -1.85
C GLU A 693 38.26 28.24 -3.19
N LEU A 694 37.83 27.05 -3.61
CA LEU A 694 38.17 26.46 -4.90
C LEU A 694 37.09 26.78 -5.93
N ILE A 695 37.52 26.96 -7.18
CA ILE A 695 36.66 27.38 -8.30
C ILE A 695 36.68 26.30 -9.37
N PHE A 696 35.50 25.84 -9.75
CA PHE A 696 35.26 24.78 -10.73
C PHE A 696 34.62 25.38 -11.98
N ASP A 697 35.22 25.14 -13.15
CA ASP A 697 34.75 25.65 -14.44
C ASP A 697 33.94 24.58 -15.18
N PHE A 698 32.61 24.68 -15.08
CA PHE A 698 31.64 23.82 -15.76
C PHE A 698 31.18 24.43 -17.10
N SER A 699 31.99 25.25 -17.77
CA SER A 699 31.62 25.87 -19.06
C SER A 699 31.32 24.88 -20.20
N GLU A 700 31.72 23.62 -20.07
CA GLU A 700 31.37 22.55 -21.01
C GLU A 700 29.96 21.96 -20.78
N VAL A 701 29.32 22.28 -19.65
CA VAL A 701 27.97 21.82 -19.30
C VAL A 701 26.91 22.63 -20.04
N LEU A 702 25.96 21.94 -20.68
CA LEU A 702 24.83 22.56 -21.37
C LEU A 702 23.90 23.29 -20.38
N ASP A 703 23.17 24.30 -20.85
CA ASP A 703 22.26 25.12 -20.02
C ASP A 703 21.08 24.35 -19.43
N ASP A 704 20.67 23.28 -20.10
CA ASP A 704 19.57 22.40 -19.74
C ASP A 704 20.05 21.03 -19.21
N ALA A 705 21.36 20.89 -18.92
CA ALA A 705 21.87 19.67 -18.32
C ALA A 705 21.44 19.57 -16.86
N GLN A 706 20.75 18.47 -16.51
CA GLN A 706 20.22 18.23 -15.18
C GLN A 706 20.89 17.00 -14.57
N TYR A 707 21.74 17.17 -13.56
CA TYR A 707 22.51 16.09 -12.93
C TYR A 707 21.92 15.69 -11.58
N GLN A 708 21.55 14.42 -11.40
CA GLN A 708 20.90 13.94 -10.17
C GLN A 708 21.88 13.51 -9.09
N THR A 709 23.16 13.33 -9.43
CA THR A 709 24.17 12.83 -8.49
C THR A 709 25.33 13.79 -8.38
N LEU A 710 25.65 14.18 -7.13
CA LEU A 710 26.87 14.88 -6.78
C LEU A 710 27.84 13.89 -6.15
N THR A 711 29.04 13.79 -6.72
CA THR A 711 30.14 13.01 -6.17
C THR A 711 31.28 13.96 -5.80
N ILE A 712 31.81 13.81 -4.59
CA ILE A 712 32.94 14.59 -4.08
C ILE A 712 34.13 13.68 -3.81
N PHE A 713 35.33 14.22 -4.02
CA PHE A 713 36.58 13.52 -3.74
C PHE A 713 37.55 14.42 -3.01
N PHE A 714 38.24 13.85 -2.04
CA PHE A 714 39.50 14.39 -1.54
C PHE A 714 40.64 13.51 -2.07
N ASP A 715 41.63 14.16 -2.67
CA ASP A 715 42.84 13.53 -3.18
C ASP A 715 42.57 12.52 -4.29
N LEU A 716 41.76 12.93 -5.28
CA LEU A 716 41.46 12.10 -6.44
C LEU A 716 42.75 11.79 -7.22
N LEU A 717 42.95 10.51 -7.54
CA LEU A 717 44.16 9.95 -8.18
C LEU A 717 45.44 10.10 -7.36
N ILE A 718 45.30 10.30 -6.04
CA ILE A 718 46.41 10.33 -5.09
C ILE A 718 46.23 9.17 -4.11
N ASP A 719 47.28 8.35 -3.97
CA ASP A 719 47.32 7.19 -3.07
C ASP A 719 47.10 7.62 -1.61
N ALA A 720 46.44 6.77 -0.82
CA ALA A 720 46.30 6.97 0.62
C ALA A 720 47.66 7.05 1.35
N THR A 721 47.66 7.74 2.50
CA THR A 721 48.86 7.84 3.34
C THR A 721 48.96 6.68 4.32
N GLU A 722 50.02 6.62 5.14
CA GLU A 722 50.17 5.58 6.18
C GLU A 722 49.19 5.77 7.37
N GLU A 723 48.46 6.89 7.41
CA GLU A 723 47.45 7.21 8.43
C GLU A 723 46.17 7.75 7.76
N ASP A 724 45.06 7.73 8.49
CA ASP A 724 43.79 8.31 8.02
C ASP A 724 43.90 9.84 7.98
N VAL A 725 43.44 10.42 6.87
CA VAL A 725 43.53 11.86 6.64
C VAL A 725 42.15 12.49 6.68
N THR A 726 41.96 13.51 7.52
CA THR A 726 40.68 14.21 7.67
C THR A 726 40.72 15.56 6.95
N SER A 727 39.71 15.79 6.11
CA SER A 727 39.50 17.04 5.39
C SER A 727 38.06 17.53 5.58
N TYR A 728 37.84 18.83 5.40
CA TYR A 728 36.52 19.45 5.54
C TYR A 728 36.14 20.22 4.29
N PHE A 729 34.85 20.26 3.98
CA PHE A 729 34.28 21.10 2.92
C PHE A 729 33.04 21.83 3.43
N ASP A 730 32.73 22.92 2.74
CA ASP A 730 31.56 23.72 3.02
C ASP A 730 31.18 24.60 1.83
N ASP A 731 30.00 25.23 1.87
CA ASP A 731 29.52 26.22 0.88
C ASP A 731 29.74 25.79 -0.58
N ILE A 732 29.20 24.63 -0.96
CA ILE A 732 29.14 24.22 -2.37
C ILE A 732 28.05 25.06 -3.05
N VAL A 733 28.45 25.95 -3.95
CA VAL A 733 27.55 26.90 -4.62
C VAL A 733 27.87 27.04 -6.10
N ILE A 734 26.87 27.38 -6.90
CA ILE A 734 27.02 27.86 -8.28
C ILE A 734 27.14 29.38 -8.22
N GLY A 735 28.12 29.99 -8.89
CA GLY A 735 28.31 31.44 -8.99
C GLY A 735 28.81 32.12 -7.73
N ASP A 736 28.27 33.31 -7.47
CA ASP A 736 28.49 34.11 -6.24
C ASP A 736 27.32 34.00 -5.26
N PHE A 737 26.50 32.95 -5.39
CA PHE A 737 25.33 32.75 -4.55
C PHE A 737 25.75 32.33 -3.13
N SER A 738 24.89 32.65 -2.15
CA SER A 738 24.99 32.13 -0.78
C SER A 738 23.80 31.22 -0.50
N CYS A 739 23.99 30.21 0.32
CA CYS A 739 22.90 29.36 0.80
C CYS A 739 21.90 30.15 1.66
N GLY A 740 20.62 30.09 1.27
CA GLY A 740 19.48 30.89 1.72
C GLY A 740 18.19 30.42 1.01
N THR A 741 17.08 31.16 1.08
CA THR A 741 15.80 30.79 0.45
C THR A 741 15.98 30.45 -1.03
N VAL A 742 15.65 29.22 -1.42
CA VAL A 742 15.85 28.72 -2.79
C VAL A 742 14.62 29.06 -3.62
N GLY A 743 14.84 29.62 -4.81
CA GLY A 743 13.76 29.79 -5.79
C GLY A 743 13.00 31.11 -5.73
N VAL A 744 13.53 32.20 -5.16
CA VAL A 744 12.89 33.52 -5.34
C VAL A 744 13.09 34.01 -6.79
N PHE A 745 12.49 33.33 -7.77
CA PHE A 745 12.13 33.96 -9.03
C PHE A 745 10.98 34.91 -8.72
N THR A 746 11.33 36.05 -8.13
CA THR A 746 10.48 37.22 -8.26
C THR A 746 10.59 37.56 -9.74
N PRO A 747 9.54 37.47 -10.59
CA PRO A 747 9.54 38.32 -11.77
C PRO A 747 9.78 39.71 -11.21
N VAL A 748 10.92 40.36 -11.54
CA VAL A 748 11.36 41.56 -10.83
C VAL A 748 10.14 42.46 -10.66
N GLU A 749 9.68 42.63 -9.43
CA GLU A 749 8.68 43.64 -9.10
C GLU A 749 9.41 44.97 -9.25
N VAL A 750 9.61 45.37 -10.49
CA VAL A 750 10.18 46.66 -10.82
C VAL A 750 9.14 47.68 -10.42
N GLU A 751 9.51 48.52 -9.46
CA GLU A 751 8.68 49.61 -8.98
C GLU A 751 8.10 50.40 -10.16
N SER A 752 6.82 50.74 -10.06
CA SER A 752 6.19 51.65 -11.02
C SER A 752 6.62 53.07 -10.68
N PHE A 753 7.45 53.66 -11.55
CA PHE A 753 7.96 55.01 -11.33
C PHE A 753 6.93 56.08 -11.72
N ASN A 754 6.86 57.14 -10.92
CA ASN A 754 6.05 58.31 -11.26
C ASN A 754 6.71 59.06 -12.40
N VAL A 755 5.95 59.24 -13.49
CA VAL A 755 6.38 59.99 -14.67
C VAL A 755 5.44 61.17 -14.92
N ALA A 756 6.02 62.35 -15.07
CA ALA A 756 5.26 63.59 -15.24
C ALA A 756 5.96 64.59 -16.17
N PRO A 757 5.21 65.40 -16.93
CA PRO A 757 3.76 65.31 -17.15
C PRO A 757 3.41 64.07 -17.99
N ASN A 758 2.23 63.50 -17.78
CA ASN A 758 1.69 62.41 -18.59
C ASN A 758 0.20 62.68 -18.84
N PRO A 759 -0.22 63.12 -20.05
CA PRO A 759 0.55 63.15 -21.31
C PRO A 759 1.72 64.16 -21.36
N VAL A 760 2.74 63.88 -22.18
CA VAL A 760 3.98 64.67 -22.34
C VAL A 760 4.13 65.23 -23.76
N SER A 761 4.68 66.44 -23.88
CA SER A 761 4.98 67.06 -25.17
C SER A 761 6.47 67.07 -25.54
N HIS A 762 7.36 67.40 -24.60
CA HIS A 762 8.79 67.59 -24.88
C HIS A 762 9.71 66.93 -23.84
N GLN A 763 9.50 67.20 -22.55
CA GLN A 763 10.35 66.65 -21.48
C GLN A 763 9.51 65.80 -20.52
N LEU A 764 9.96 64.57 -20.29
CA LEU A 764 9.39 63.63 -19.33
C LEU A 764 10.32 63.55 -18.12
N SER A 765 9.79 63.86 -16.94
CA SER A 765 10.49 63.68 -15.67
C SER A 765 10.13 62.33 -15.06
N ILE A 766 11.14 61.65 -14.53
CA ILE A 766 11.04 60.38 -13.81
C ILE A 766 11.60 60.65 -12.42
N ASP A 767 10.76 60.54 -11.39
CA ASP A 767 11.22 60.64 -10.00
C ASP A 767 11.88 59.32 -9.62
N ILE A 768 13.11 59.32 -9.09
CA ILE A 768 13.87 58.12 -8.76
C ILE A 768 14.82 58.41 -7.60
N ASP A 769 15.11 57.43 -6.75
CA ASP A 769 15.96 57.56 -5.56
C ASP A 769 17.13 56.54 -5.54
N GLN A 770 17.39 55.89 -6.68
CA GLN A 770 18.40 54.86 -6.85
C GLN A 770 19.28 55.06 -8.11
N GLU A 771 20.36 54.28 -8.24
CA GLU A 771 21.32 54.39 -9.35
C GLU A 771 20.73 53.87 -10.66
N VAL A 772 20.76 54.70 -11.71
CA VAL A 772 20.32 54.32 -13.06
C VAL A 772 21.50 54.38 -14.01
N SER A 773 21.76 53.30 -14.75
CA SER A 773 22.76 53.25 -15.81
C SER A 773 22.15 53.43 -17.20
N GLN A 774 20.89 53.03 -17.41
CA GLN A 774 20.23 53.18 -18.70
C GLN A 774 18.71 53.27 -18.59
N VAL A 775 18.11 54.02 -19.53
CA VAL A 775 16.67 54.07 -19.78
C VAL A 775 16.39 53.68 -21.22
N LEU A 776 15.51 52.70 -21.42
CA LEU A 776 15.02 52.25 -22.71
C LEU A 776 13.55 52.67 -22.87
N ILE A 777 13.18 53.12 -24.07
CA ILE A 777 11.78 53.44 -24.41
C ILE A 777 11.34 52.54 -25.56
N PHE A 778 10.17 51.93 -25.41
CA PHE A 778 9.52 51.04 -26.36
C PHE A 778 8.19 51.62 -26.83
N ASN A 779 7.86 51.44 -28.11
CA ASN A 779 6.52 51.73 -28.61
C ASN A 779 5.52 50.62 -28.21
N ALA A 780 4.23 50.82 -28.49
CA ALA A 780 3.18 49.84 -28.17
C ALA A 780 3.32 48.46 -28.87
N LEU A 781 4.23 48.33 -29.84
CA LEU A 781 4.55 47.07 -30.53
C LEU A 781 5.81 46.38 -29.96
N GLY A 782 6.36 46.88 -28.84
CA GLY A 782 7.55 46.33 -28.19
C GLY A 782 8.87 46.69 -28.87
N GLN A 783 8.87 47.61 -29.84
CA GLN A 783 10.11 48.02 -30.52
C GLN A 783 10.81 49.11 -29.72
N GLN A 784 12.11 48.95 -29.45
CA GLN A 784 12.92 49.99 -28.81
C GLN A 784 13.06 51.20 -29.74
N VAL A 785 12.55 52.35 -29.30
CA VAL A 785 12.57 53.61 -30.06
C VAL A 785 13.56 54.63 -29.50
N SER A 786 14.02 54.45 -28.25
CA SER A 786 15.03 55.32 -27.65
C SER A 786 15.84 54.59 -26.59
N ARG A 787 17.10 55.01 -26.41
CA ARG A 787 18.02 54.53 -25.38
C ARG A 787 18.86 55.69 -24.87
N THR A 788 18.84 55.90 -23.55
CA THR A 788 19.66 56.90 -22.86
C THR A 788 20.53 56.22 -21.82
N VAL A 789 21.82 56.55 -21.75
CA VAL A 789 22.78 55.95 -20.82
C VAL A 789 23.26 57.02 -19.85
N PHE A 790 23.42 56.60 -18.59
CA PHE A 790 23.77 57.43 -17.44
C PHE A 790 24.94 56.79 -16.68
N ALA A 791 25.62 57.56 -15.85
CA ALA A 791 26.83 57.12 -15.13
C ALA A 791 26.80 57.42 -13.62
N ASN A 792 25.67 57.88 -13.08
CA ASN A 792 25.54 58.35 -11.69
C ASN A 792 24.15 58.03 -11.11
N THR A 793 23.99 58.18 -9.79
CA THR A 793 22.71 58.21 -9.08
C THR A 793 21.99 59.56 -9.28
N PHE A 794 20.66 59.56 -9.42
CA PHE A 794 19.86 60.77 -9.59
C PHE A 794 18.66 60.75 -8.64
N ASP A 795 18.23 61.93 -8.17
CA ASP A 795 16.94 62.12 -7.47
C ASP A 795 15.76 62.32 -8.47
N GLN A 796 16.09 62.66 -9.72
CA GLN A 796 15.14 62.85 -10.81
C GLN A 796 15.87 62.79 -12.17
N ILE A 797 15.29 62.07 -13.14
CA ILE A 797 15.79 61.99 -14.51
C ILE A 797 14.86 62.78 -15.43
N ASN A 798 15.43 63.61 -16.30
CA ASN A 798 14.68 64.37 -17.31
C ASN A 798 15.04 63.89 -18.72
N LEU A 799 14.08 63.30 -19.41
CA LEU A 799 14.23 62.78 -20.76
C LEU A 799 13.62 63.72 -21.80
N ASP A 800 14.38 64.04 -22.85
CA ASP A 800 13.83 64.69 -24.04
C ASP A 800 13.15 63.65 -24.94
N VAL A 801 11.82 63.75 -25.02
CA VAL A 801 10.94 62.88 -25.80
C VAL A 801 10.31 63.60 -27.00
N ALA A 802 10.77 64.81 -27.34
CA ALA A 802 10.22 65.61 -28.45
C ALA A 802 10.36 64.93 -29.82
N HIS A 803 11.31 64.01 -29.95
CA HIS A 803 11.57 63.24 -31.18
C HIS A 803 10.59 62.07 -31.39
N LEU A 804 9.82 61.68 -30.36
CA LEU A 804 8.86 60.59 -30.46
C LEU A 804 7.56 61.06 -31.14
N GLN A 805 6.94 60.19 -31.95
CA GLN A 805 5.63 60.44 -32.53
C GLN A 805 4.52 60.31 -31.47
N SER A 806 3.37 60.97 -31.67
CA SER A 806 2.22 60.86 -30.76
C SER A 806 1.78 59.39 -30.61
N GLY A 807 1.62 58.92 -29.37
CA GLY A 807 1.34 57.51 -29.10
C GLY A 807 1.62 57.08 -27.65
N MET A 808 1.34 55.81 -27.35
CA MET A 808 1.67 55.21 -26.05
C MET A 808 3.07 54.57 -26.09
N TYR A 809 3.84 54.80 -25.03
CA TYR A 809 5.18 54.26 -24.86
C TYR A 809 5.34 53.64 -23.48
N PHE A 810 6.21 52.63 -23.42
CA PHE A 810 6.67 51.99 -22.19
C PHE A 810 8.14 52.34 -22.01
N LEU A 811 8.57 52.65 -20.79
CA LEU A 811 9.98 52.85 -20.48
C LEU A 811 10.43 51.86 -19.41
N SER A 812 11.68 51.43 -19.52
CA SER A 812 12.37 50.52 -18.59
C SER A 812 13.67 51.15 -18.13
N LEU A 813 13.95 51.10 -16.83
CA LEU A 813 15.16 51.60 -16.17
C LEU A 813 16.03 50.41 -15.76
N TYR A 814 17.36 50.54 -15.89
CA TYR A 814 18.31 49.50 -15.47
C TYR A 814 19.47 50.09 -14.67
N ASP A 815 20.03 49.29 -13.77
CA ASP A 815 21.21 49.63 -12.96
C ASP A 815 22.54 49.32 -13.67
N ASN A 816 23.67 49.58 -13.01
CA ASN A 816 25.02 49.36 -13.56
C ASN A 816 25.41 47.89 -13.74
N LYS A 817 24.64 46.95 -13.19
CA LYS A 817 24.77 45.49 -13.38
C LYS A 817 23.90 44.96 -14.51
N GLY A 818 23.07 45.80 -15.13
CA GLY A 818 22.18 45.41 -16.23
C GLY A 818 20.84 44.85 -15.75
N VAL A 819 20.53 44.94 -14.46
CA VAL A 819 19.25 44.50 -13.87
C VAL A 819 18.19 45.57 -14.09
N MET A 820 16.99 45.18 -14.49
CA MET A 820 15.87 46.12 -14.63
C MET A 820 15.41 46.54 -13.23
N ILE A 821 15.37 47.84 -12.96
CA ILE A 821 15.02 48.40 -11.66
C ILE A 821 13.71 49.18 -11.66
N GLY A 822 13.12 49.43 -12.85
CA GLY A 822 11.87 50.17 -12.96
C GLY A 822 11.15 50.08 -14.29
N LYS A 823 9.83 50.28 -14.26
CA LYS A 823 9.01 50.47 -15.46
C LYS A 823 7.98 51.59 -15.30
N ALA A 824 7.68 52.28 -16.39
CA ALA A 824 6.58 53.24 -16.42
C ALA A 824 5.94 53.32 -17.81
N LYS A 825 4.71 53.82 -17.89
CA LYS A 825 4.00 54.09 -19.15
C LYS A 825 3.71 55.58 -19.28
N PHE A 826 3.87 56.13 -20.48
CA PHE A 826 3.50 57.52 -20.77
C PHE A 826 2.88 57.68 -22.15
N VAL A 827 2.08 58.74 -22.29
CA VAL A 827 1.43 59.13 -23.55
C VAL A 827 2.16 60.34 -24.11
N LYS A 828 2.66 60.25 -25.34
CA LYS A 828 3.20 61.38 -26.09
C LYS A 828 2.07 62.07 -26.86
N GLU A 829 1.87 63.37 -26.60
CA GLU A 829 0.92 64.21 -27.36
C GLU A 829 1.43 64.55 -28.77
#